data_AF-A0A1U7VNX2-F1
#
_entry.id   AF-A0A1U7VNX2-F1
#
_cell.length_a   1.000
_cell.length_b   1.000
_cell.length_c   1.000
_cell.angle_alpha   90.00
_cell.angle_beta   90.00
_cell.angle_gamma   90.00
#
_symmetry.space_group_name_H-M   'P 1'
#
loop_
_entity.id
_entity.type
_entity.pdbx_description
1 polymer ?
#
loop_
_entity_poly.entity_id
_entity_poly.type
_entity_poly.pdbx_seq_one_letter_code
_entity_poly.pdbx_strand_id
1 'polypeptide(L)'
;MLKGRESLIRLVGRRRRFLRRRHSLLTSSAPQHQIGCKECKDEVSTGNGNVDEEEWVDCPVCGKKIRGEDRVVNSHLDKCLARGSKRKLSQCTLFQLNFCTRPKVTVSSIESNVTRIDVGPSTDDGNICDLASVTFSKNICDLASEMNSSDGPENDIQDESKSSVCNRVNRMENLDGLLKLDDERKLLSDAKTMQIFGLEGSPQHQITDDRIDNIADSPLSLSEKRMPKCVEPSEDDDNSEILLDTFVVGRRFGNDGELTVGAMIMLSRDPENVKDQNAIKVLTKDTDHNKELGYIPRELAQYLSPLIDKFHLRFEGHITSIPQHPHAVVPIQIYSSGIVSFGEKDSSSLQVFNSLRRNALSAAEFSQTHSPIPAKYQHNLLLLLKEVLNINGHLFTEGEKTLLAFLSLSDDSQRLFARLYARKGPWFRMASISYAEICDYEEAVKGLSEAECVTLFESMDKLQNNDLKEVLNVLNVGELRDLISSLNKTHKKIAQNSDRGTRKQDYIARVLAAYQGGLCPNLTSMILGKTGRCIRISASAESVFWRAERLFFLNGEQDLSEFLLVDLGIVKYPAYNCIFTDQIFPDRSDLLSYEEAIEVAQIMDESLDENNNELVSRCVEISASNVSSFVEEDRSSHSGSMAAFLSCFSASWVYSKVILLGVSFLEHEQRFKEAINLLKLLLDKFKCDRRRGYWNLRLSVDLEHVGCLDESLEVAEKGLLDPWVRAGSRVALQRRVLRLGKPPRRWKTPSFSSSVKRKIVEVHVQGRPLNCKTGVKNVFYGEDGDRCGVEELALQYYAGEGGSWQGVHTESGIWLTIFGLLMWDVVFADVPNVFRTKFQTAPLDLETDSFYEVRRDLIEALLDKIEHGMAEELLIMSWESHVGTACRGVNWDKHSLSELRAAVTCIGGLCLASICRNLAQDYRSWSSGMPDLLLWRFRDDYRGEAKLVEVKGPRDRLSEQQRAWLLFLMDCGFSVEVCKVSHAPI
;
A
#
# COMPACT_ATOMS: atom_id res chain seq x y z
N MET A 1 -15.05 17.10 1.12
CA MET A 1 -14.49 15.81 0.66
C MET A 1 -15.61 14.79 0.68
N LEU A 2 -15.83 14.08 -0.44
CA LEU A 2 -16.93 13.13 -0.58
C LEU A 2 -16.69 11.85 0.24
N LYS A 3 -17.75 11.26 0.80
CA LYS A 3 -17.68 9.99 1.52
C LYS A 3 -17.46 8.84 0.53
N GLY A 4 -16.75 7.80 0.98
CA GLY A 4 -16.34 6.67 0.15
C GLY A 4 -15.04 6.89 -0.63
N ARG A 5 -14.69 8.13 -1.03
CA ARG A 5 -13.57 8.41 -1.96
C ARG A 5 -12.23 7.78 -1.52
N GLU A 6 -11.85 7.90 -0.25
CA GLU A 6 -10.62 7.25 0.25
C GLU A 6 -10.61 5.72 0.14
N SER A 7 -11.75 5.06 0.39
CA SER A 7 -11.87 3.60 0.31
C SER A 7 -11.82 3.09 -1.13
N LEU A 8 -12.15 3.98 -2.08
CA LEU A 8 -12.02 3.74 -3.50
C LEU A 8 -10.57 3.99 -3.97
N ILE A 9 -9.92 5.07 -3.52
CA ILE A 9 -8.50 5.35 -3.79
C ILE A 9 -7.59 4.20 -3.30
N ARG A 10 -7.85 3.64 -2.12
CA ARG A 10 -7.07 2.48 -1.59
C ARG A 10 -7.33 1.18 -2.38
N LEU A 11 -8.50 1.04 -2.99
CA LEU A 11 -8.84 -0.10 -3.85
C LEU A 11 -8.16 0.01 -5.21
N VAL A 12 -8.28 1.16 -5.89
CA VAL A 12 -7.58 1.45 -7.15
C VAL A 12 -6.07 1.31 -6.96
N GLY A 13 -5.55 2.00 -5.95
CA GLY A 13 -4.16 1.95 -5.52
C GLY A 13 -3.35 3.20 -5.89
N ARG A 14 -2.09 3.25 -5.43
CA ARG A 14 -1.23 4.44 -5.59
C ARG A 14 -0.79 4.70 -7.03
N ARG A 15 -0.76 3.66 -7.86
CA ARG A 15 -0.42 3.71 -9.29
C ARG A 15 -1.70 3.61 -10.12
N ARG A 16 -2.30 4.76 -10.44
CA ARG A 16 -3.27 4.88 -11.54
C ARG A 16 -2.58 4.40 -12.82
N ARG A 17 -2.92 3.20 -13.30
CA ARG A 17 -2.48 2.62 -14.58
C ARG A 17 -3.67 2.58 -15.53
N PHE A 18 -3.44 2.50 -16.85
CA PHE A 18 -4.50 2.67 -17.85
C PHE A 18 -4.77 1.34 -18.55
N LEU A 19 -5.84 0.63 -18.16
CA LEU A 19 -6.20 -0.63 -18.81
C LEU A 19 -6.80 -0.36 -20.20
N ARG A 20 -6.56 -1.31 -21.11
CA ARG A 20 -6.68 -1.18 -22.57
C ARG A 20 -8.11 -0.91 -23.11
N ARG A 21 -9.11 -0.79 -22.24
CA ARG A 21 -10.55 -0.72 -22.57
C ARG A 21 -11.26 0.60 -22.22
N ARG A 22 -10.59 1.60 -21.62
CA ARG A 22 -11.22 2.86 -21.19
C ARG A 22 -12.22 3.48 -22.18
N HIS A 23 -11.84 3.58 -23.45
CA HIS A 23 -12.71 4.16 -24.48
C HIS A 23 -13.97 3.32 -24.75
N SER A 24 -13.89 1.99 -24.76
CA SER A 24 -15.06 1.14 -25.00
C SER A 24 -16.06 1.17 -23.83
N LEU A 25 -15.56 1.23 -22.58
CA LEU A 25 -16.41 1.26 -21.37
C LEU A 25 -17.31 2.50 -21.31
N LEU A 26 -16.81 3.64 -21.79
CA LEU A 26 -17.56 4.90 -21.75
C LEU A 26 -18.58 5.04 -22.89
N THR A 27 -18.42 4.32 -24.01
CA THR A 27 -19.21 4.50 -25.24
C THR A 27 -20.50 3.69 -25.37
N SER A 28 -20.78 2.70 -24.51
CA SER A 28 -21.93 1.79 -24.67
C SER A 28 -23.26 2.38 -24.15
N SER A 29 -24.14 2.82 -25.07
CA SER A 29 -25.44 3.50 -24.85
C SER A 29 -25.34 4.93 -24.29
N ALA A 30 -26.09 5.95 -24.74
CA ALA A 30 -27.25 5.98 -25.64
C ALA A 30 -27.11 7.15 -26.69
N PRO A 31 -28.15 7.58 -27.45
CA PRO A 31 -27.94 8.32 -28.72
C PRO A 31 -27.53 9.79 -28.56
N GLN A 32 -26.89 10.31 -29.61
CA GLN A 32 -26.52 11.72 -29.74
C GLN A 32 -27.75 12.63 -29.90
N HIS A 33 -27.83 13.70 -29.10
CA HIS A 33 -28.66 14.87 -29.40
C HIS A 33 -27.79 16.13 -29.43
N GLN A 34 -27.69 16.77 -30.59
CA GLN A 34 -27.07 18.09 -30.71
C GLN A 34 -28.05 19.17 -30.23
N ILE A 35 -27.65 19.95 -29.22
CA ILE A 35 -28.27 21.24 -28.89
C ILE A 35 -27.14 22.25 -28.66
N GLY A 36 -27.19 23.39 -29.34
CA GLY A 36 -26.10 24.38 -29.34
C GLY A 36 -26.06 25.25 -28.08
N CYS A 37 -24.85 25.56 -27.61
CA CYS A 37 -24.64 26.51 -26.52
C CYS A 37 -25.00 27.94 -26.92
N LYS A 38 -25.53 28.71 -25.97
CA LYS A 38 -25.52 30.18 -25.99
C LYS A 38 -24.49 30.70 -25.00
N GLU A 39 -23.82 31.77 -25.35
CA GLU A 39 -22.94 32.51 -24.45
C GLU A 39 -23.74 33.25 -23.38
N CYS A 40 -23.25 33.24 -22.14
CA CYS A 40 -23.46 34.32 -21.19
C CYS A 40 -22.08 34.80 -20.71
N LYS A 41 -21.94 36.12 -20.56
CA LYS A 41 -20.75 36.78 -20.02
C LYS A 41 -21.04 37.14 -18.57
N ASP A 42 -20.01 37.13 -17.73
CA ASP A 42 -20.00 37.90 -16.48
C ASP A 42 -18.61 38.51 -16.26
N GLU A 43 -18.56 39.59 -15.48
CA GLU A 43 -17.46 40.55 -15.48
C GLU A 43 -16.44 40.30 -14.34
N VAL A 44 -15.15 40.51 -14.63
CA VAL A 44 -14.07 40.40 -13.65
C VAL A 44 -13.72 41.80 -13.13
N SER A 45 -13.92 42.02 -11.82
CA SER A 45 -13.43 43.21 -11.13
C SER A 45 -11.94 43.08 -10.80
N THR A 46 -11.17 44.14 -11.06
CA THR A 46 -9.71 44.15 -10.92
C THR A 46 -9.26 44.72 -9.58
N GLY A 47 -8.31 44.04 -8.93
CA GLY A 47 -7.62 44.53 -7.74
C GLY A 47 -6.10 44.38 -7.91
N ASN A 48 -5.39 45.50 -8.07
CA ASN A 48 -3.93 45.51 -8.16
C ASN A 48 -3.29 45.49 -6.77
N GLY A 49 -2.19 44.76 -6.61
CA GLY A 49 -1.32 44.80 -5.44
C GLY A 49 0.05 44.22 -5.74
N ASN A 50 1.05 45.08 -5.94
CA ASN A 50 2.46 44.67 -6.01
C ASN A 50 3.03 44.59 -4.59
N VAL A 51 3.60 43.45 -4.22
CA VAL A 51 4.59 43.32 -3.15
C VAL A 51 5.63 42.29 -3.60
N ASP A 52 6.92 42.59 -3.48
CA ASP A 52 7.99 41.63 -3.68
C ASP A 52 8.10 40.72 -2.44
N GLU A 53 7.76 39.44 -2.55
CA GLU A 53 7.96 38.45 -1.49
C GLU A 53 9.14 37.52 -1.81
N GLU A 54 10.16 37.49 -0.94
CA GLU A 54 11.24 36.50 -1.00
C GLU A 54 10.66 35.09 -0.73
N GLU A 55 10.95 34.10 -1.58
CA GLU A 55 10.38 32.75 -1.42
C GLU A 55 10.89 32.03 -0.16
N TRP A 56 9.98 31.82 0.79
CA TRP A 56 10.17 30.92 1.94
C TRP A 56 9.41 29.60 1.71
N VAL A 57 10.16 28.49 1.71
CA VAL A 57 9.68 27.13 1.45
C VAL A 57 9.58 26.36 2.79
N ASP A 58 8.56 25.55 2.98
CA ASP A 58 8.46 24.67 4.15
C ASP A 58 9.33 23.41 3.98
N CYS A 59 10.17 23.09 4.96
CA CYS A 59 10.96 21.86 4.96
C CYS A 59 10.03 20.62 5.00
N PRO A 60 10.08 19.70 4.01
CA PRO A 60 9.23 18.51 4.00
C PRO A 60 9.55 17.49 5.10
N VAL A 61 10.70 17.60 5.76
CA VAL A 61 11.14 16.67 6.83
C VAL A 61 10.75 17.16 8.23
N CYS A 62 10.89 18.47 8.51
CA CYS A 62 10.62 19.02 9.86
C CYS A 62 9.58 20.16 9.93
N GLY A 63 8.99 20.59 8.80
CA GLY A 63 7.94 21.61 8.77
C GLY A 63 8.36 23.05 9.08
N LYS A 64 9.67 23.33 9.19
CA LYS A 64 10.19 24.69 9.39
C LYS A 64 10.31 25.44 8.06
N LYS A 65 9.92 26.71 8.04
CA LYS A 65 10.20 27.62 6.91
C LYS A 65 11.69 27.89 6.79
N ILE A 66 12.18 27.78 5.56
CA ILE A 66 13.57 28.02 5.14
C ILE A 66 13.57 28.84 3.85
N ARG A 67 14.61 29.64 3.61
CA ARG A 67 14.75 30.42 2.36
C ARG A 67 14.93 29.47 1.16
N GLY A 68 14.28 29.78 0.04
CA GLY A 68 14.21 28.96 -1.17
C GLY A 68 15.51 28.80 -1.98
N GLU A 69 16.65 29.28 -1.47
CA GLU A 69 17.95 29.05 -2.10
C GLU A 69 18.38 27.58 -1.98
N ASP A 70 18.68 26.92 -3.10
CA ASP A 70 19.06 25.49 -3.17
C ASP A 70 20.08 25.06 -2.10
N ARG A 71 21.09 25.88 -1.82
CA ARG A 71 22.11 25.58 -0.79
C ARG A 71 21.54 25.55 0.63
N VAL A 72 20.62 26.44 0.95
CA VAL A 72 19.96 26.52 2.27
C VAL A 72 18.96 25.38 2.41
N VAL A 73 18.18 25.11 1.37
CA VAL A 73 17.22 24.01 1.31
C VAL A 73 17.92 22.66 1.52
N ASN A 74 18.93 22.34 0.72
CA ASN A 74 19.62 21.06 0.80
C ASN A 74 20.40 20.89 2.12
N SER A 75 21.17 21.90 2.57
CA SER A 75 21.90 21.80 3.85
C SER A 75 20.97 21.66 5.08
N HIS A 76 19.74 22.16 4.99
CA HIS A 76 18.72 21.94 6.01
C HIS A 76 18.11 20.53 5.91
N LEU A 77 17.80 20.04 4.70
CA LEU A 77 17.34 18.67 4.47
C LEU A 77 18.34 17.64 5.00
N ASP A 78 19.63 17.77 4.68
CA ASP A 78 20.69 16.87 5.14
C ASP A 78 20.72 16.78 6.67
N LYS A 79 20.63 17.93 7.35
CA LYS A 79 20.61 18.02 8.83
C LYS A 79 19.35 17.44 9.45
N CYS A 80 18.22 17.40 8.73
CA CYS A 80 16.99 16.75 9.19
C CYS A 80 17.00 15.24 8.93
N LEU A 81 17.50 14.80 7.77
CA LEU A 81 17.64 13.37 7.44
C LEU A 81 18.63 12.67 8.38
N ALA A 82 19.76 13.31 8.68
CA ALA A 82 20.76 12.82 9.64
C ALA A 82 20.25 12.71 11.10
N ARG A 83 19.07 13.28 11.41
CA ARG A 83 18.43 13.25 12.73
C ARG A 83 17.30 12.22 12.85
N GLY A 84 17.14 11.34 11.88
CA GLY A 84 16.25 10.17 11.97
C GLY A 84 14.74 10.48 11.96
N SER A 85 14.32 11.74 11.77
CA SER A 85 12.92 12.15 11.71
C SER A 85 12.23 11.63 10.44
N LYS A 86 11.75 10.39 10.49
CA LYS A 86 11.08 9.69 9.37
C LYS A 86 9.70 10.29 9.07
N ARG A 87 9.56 10.97 7.92
CA ARG A 87 8.31 10.96 7.14
C ARG A 87 8.58 10.41 5.74
N LYS A 88 7.55 9.81 5.15
CA LYS A 88 7.59 8.92 3.98
C LYS A 88 8.60 9.36 2.91
N LEU A 89 9.66 8.58 2.74
CA LEU A 89 10.51 8.64 1.55
C LEU A 89 9.65 8.42 0.31
N SER A 90 9.88 9.20 -0.74
CA SER A 90 9.17 9.00 -2.00
C SER A 90 9.71 7.75 -2.72
N GLN A 91 8.87 7.07 -3.51
CA GLN A 91 9.34 5.95 -4.35
C GLN A 91 10.44 6.37 -5.33
N CYS A 92 10.45 7.63 -5.79
CA CYS A 92 11.56 8.15 -6.61
C CYS A 92 12.89 8.08 -5.84
N THR A 93 12.89 8.47 -4.56
CA THR A 93 14.08 8.43 -3.69
C THR A 93 14.57 6.99 -3.46
N LEU A 94 13.64 6.04 -3.25
CA LEU A 94 13.98 4.63 -3.03
C LEU A 94 14.49 3.91 -4.29
N PHE A 95 13.90 4.15 -5.45
CA PHE A 95 14.27 3.44 -6.68
C PHE A 95 15.40 4.08 -7.49
N GLN A 96 15.72 5.37 -7.29
CA GLN A 96 16.73 6.04 -8.12
C GLN A 96 18.17 5.82 -7.65
N LEU A 97 18.43 5.63 -6.35
CA LEU A 97 19.76 5.46 -5.72
C LEU A 97 20.86 6.50 -6.07
N ASN A 98 20.51 7.56 -6.82
CA ASN A 98 21.42 8.58 -7.33
C ASN A 98 21.83 9.61 -6.26
N PHE A 99 22.59 9.17 -5.26
CA PHE A 99 23.31 10.04 -4.33
C PHE A 99 24.56 10.64 -4.99
N CYS A 100 24.39 11.55 -5.96
CA CYS A 100 25.53 12.21 -6.59
C CYS A 100 25.26 13.65 -7.04
N THR A 101 26.00 14.60 -6.48
CA THR A 101 26.06 16.00 -6.93
C THR A 101 27.05 16.14 -8.10
N ARG A 102 26.65 16.75 -9.22
CA ARG A 102 27.61 17.11 -10.29
C ARG A 102 28.47 18.30 -9.86
N PRO A 103 29.81 18.20 -9.85
CA PRO A 103 30.67 19.33 -9.53
C PRO A 103 30.65 20.37 -10.67
N LYS A 104 30.42 21.64 -10.35
CA LYS A 104 30.74 22.76 -11.24
C LYS A 104 32.18 23.19 -10.99
N VAL A 105 33.07 22.83 -11.90
CA VAL A 105 34.41 23.43 -11.97
C VAL A 105 34.26 24.87 -12.46
N THR A 106 34.43 25.84 -11.56
CA THR A 106 34.49 27.27 -11.91
C THR A 106 35.94 27.71 -12.07
N VAL A 107 36.49 27.57 -13.27
CA VAL A 107 37.68 28.35 -13.67
C VAL A 107 37.21 29.76 -14.03
N SER A 108 37.68 30.76 -13.29
CA SER A 108 37.35 32.17 -13.52
C SER A 108 38.45 32.86 -14.32
N SER A 109 38.14 33.33 -15.52
CA SER A 109 39.03 34.19 -16.31
C SER A 109 38.25 35.28 -17.04
N ILE A 110 38.08 36.40 -16.32
CA ILE A 110 38.10 37.81 -16.75
C ILE A 110 37.84 38.09 -18.24
N GLU A 111 36.88 38.98 -18.52
CA GLU A 111 36.66 39.58 -19.83
C GLU A 111 37.88 40.34 -20.34
N SER A 112 38.20 40.28 -21.64
CA SER A 112 37.88 41.42 -22.54
C SER A 112 38.45 41.32 -23.96
N ASN A 113 37.59 41.69 -24.93
CA ASN A 113 37.87 42.59 -26.06
C ASN A 113 38.78 42.23 -27.28
N VAL A 114 38.38 42.87 -28.39
CA VAL A 114 39.19 43.30 -29.56
C VAL A 114 39.51 42.26 -30.67
N THR A 115 38.49 42.07 -31.51
CA THR A 115 38.50 42.18 -33.00
C THR A 115 39.48 41.39 -33.90
N ARG A 116 38.86 40.78 -34.92
CA ARG A 116 39.15 40.88 -36.38
C ARG A 116 40.26 40.01 -37.02
N ILE A 117 39.84 39.54 -38.21
CA ILE A 117 40.55 39.49 -39.51
C ILE A 117 41.21 38.16 -39.94
N ASP A 118 40.66 37.69 -41.06
CA ASP A 118 41.21 36.97 -42.20
C ASP A 118 41.70 35.51 -42.16
N VAL A 119 41.04 34.73 -43.03
CA VAL A 119 41.59 33.81 -44.05
C VAL A 119 42.28 32.51 -43.57
N GLY A 120 41.83 31.38 -44.16
CA GLY A 120 42.49 30.07 -44.09
C GLY A 120 43.56 29.93 -45.20
N PRO A 121 43.55 28.89 -46.07
CA PRO A 121 42.71 27.69 -46.13
C PRO A 121 43.59 26.42 -46.04
N SER A 122 43.48 25.50 -47.02
CA SER A 122 44.33 24.33 -47.31
C SER A 122 44.16 23.10 -46.41
N THR A 123 44.12 21.86 -46.93
CA THR A 123 43.96 21.36 -48.33
C THR A 123 43.53 19.90 -48.30
N ASP A 124 42.81 19.46 -49.35
CA ASP A 124 42.90 18.19 -50.14
C ASP A 124 43.07 16.83 -49.41
N ASP A 125 42.60 15.68 -49.92
CA ASP A 125 41.86 15.31 -51.15
C ASP A 125 40.86 14.19 -50.74
N GLY A 126 39.74 13.86 -51.39
CA GLY A 126 39.61 13.43 -52.80
C GLY A 126 39.59 11.89 -52.88
N ASN A 127 38.87 11.18 -53.77
CA ASN A 127 37.80 11.53 -54.72
C ASN A 127 37.19 10.20 -55.27
N ILE A 128 36.10 10.25 -56.08
CA ILE A 128 35.63 9.17 -57.02
C ILE A 128 35.06 7.87 -56.37
N CYS A 129 34.21 7.06 -57.02
CA CYS A 129 32.91 7.28 -57.69
C CYS A 129 32.30 5.92 -58.17
N ASP A 130 31.07 5.99 -58.70
CA ASP A 130 30.48 5.15 -59.77
C ASP A 130 30.03 3.68 -59.56
N LEU A 131 28.69 3.55 -59.61
CA LEU A 131 27.93 2.88 -60.71
C LEU A 131 27.85 1.34 -60.78
N ALA A 132 26.63 0.80 -60.59
CA ALA A 132 25.87 0.10 -61.65
C ALA A 132 24.44 -0.30 -61.19
N SER A 133 23.50 -0.34 -62.13
CA SER A 133 22.12 -0.80 -61.95
C SER A 133 21.78 -1.97 -62.88
N VAL A 134 20.94 -2.90 -62.43
CA VAL A 134 20.27 -3.88 -63.31
C VAL A 134 18.81 -4.03 -62.90
N THR A 135 17.91 -3.91 -63.87
CA THR A 135 16.46 -4.10 -63.75
C THR A 135 16.01 -5.40 -64.40
N PHE A 136 14.94 -6.03 -63.91
CA PHE A 136 14.13 -6.96 -64.70
C PHE A 136 12.63 -6.75 -64.44
N SER A 137 11.78 -7.14 -65.39
CA SER A 137 10.37 -6.69 -65.48
C SER A 137 9.37 -7.81 -65.83
N LYS A 138 8.12 -7.63 -65.35
CA LYS A 138 6.82 -8.07 -65.90
C LYS A 138 6.56 -9.55 -66.26
N ASN A 139 5.45 -10.10 -65.73
CA ASN A 139 4.14 -10.26 -66.41
C ASN A 139 3.07 -10.61 -65.33
N ILE A 140 1.76 -10.29 -65.35
CA ILE A 140 0.72 -9.91 -66.35
C ILE A 140 -0.26 -11.07 -66.70
N CYS A 141 -1.58 -10.75 -66.64
CA CYS A 141 -2.78 -11.56 -66.97
C CYS A 141 -3.12 -12.74 -66.01
N ASP A 142 -4.37 -13.17 -65.76
CA ASP A 142 -5.76 -12.65 -65.96
C ASP A 142 -6.75 -13.61 -65.19
N LEU A 143 -8.10 -13.49 -65.06
CA LEU A 143 -9.17 -12.62 -65.61
C LEU A 143 -10.39 -12.55 -64.60
N ALA A 144 -11.47 -11.82 -64.98
CA ALA A 144 -12.94 -12.04 -64.84
C ALA A 144 -13.57 -13.16 -63.96
N SER A 145 -14.84 -13.08 -63.48
CA SER A 145 -15.88 -12.00 -63.40
C SER A 145 -17.16 -12.48 -62.68
N GLU A 146 -18.05 -11.53 -62.29
CA GLU A 146 -19.54 -11.69 -62.19
C GLU A 146 -20.15 -12.70 -61.16
N MET A 147 -21.47 -12.71 -60.87
CA MET A 147 -22.45 -11.66 -60.49
C MET A 147 -23.74 -12.35 -59.97
N ASN A 148 -24.53 -11.69 -59.09
CA ASN A 148 -25.96 -11.98 -58.81
C ASN A 148 -26.29 -13.38 -58.19
N SER A 149 -27.47 -13.69 -57.65
CA SER A 149 -28.51 -12.89 -56.94
C SER A 149 -29.48 -13.82 -56.17
N SER A 150 -30.34 -13.22 -55.32
CA SER A 150 -31.77 -13.59 -55.09
C SER A 150 -32.20 -14.98 -54.57
N ASP A 151 -33.05 -14.92 -53.53
CA ASP A 151 -34.20 -15.79 -53.21
C ASP A 151 -34.02 -17.21 -52.61
N GLY A 152 -35.03 -17.59 -51.80
CA GLY A 152 -35.36 -18.96 -51.37
C GLY A 152 -36.57 -19.49 -52.16
N PRO A 153 -37.54 -20.24 -51.59
CA PRO A 153 -37.75 -20.58 -50.16
C PRO A 153 -38.10 -22.09 -49.96
N GLU A 154 -39.09 -22.38 -49.09
CA GLU A 154 -39.97 -23.57 -49.03
C GLU A 154 -39.51 -24.91 -48.40
N ASN A 155 -40.15 -25.25 -47.27
CA ASN A 155 -40.91 -26.50 -46.96
C ASN A 155 -40.66 -27.08 -45.54
N ASP A 156 -41.61 -27.74 -44.84
CA ASP A 156 -43.09 -27.60 -44.74
C ASP A 156 -43.60 -28.45 -43.52
N ILE A 157 -44.90 -28.38 -43.18
CA ILE A 157 -45.71 -29.35 -42.37
C ILE A 157 -45.45 -29.38 -40.83
N GLN A 158 -46.43 -29.62 -39.94
CA GLN A 158 -47.76 -29.02 -39.70
C GLN A 158 -48.31 -29.47 -38.31
N ASP A 159 -49.54 -29.06 -37.96
CA ASP A 159 -50.40 -29.52 -36.83
C ASP A 159 -49.98 -29.21 -35.36
N GLU A 160 -50.88 -28.85 -34.42
CA GLU A 160 -52.26 -28.37 -34.61
C GLU A 160 -52.77 -27.43 -33.48
N SER A 161 -53.97 -26.92 -33.75
CA SER A 161 -54.80 -25.90 -33.09
C SER A 161 -55.41 -26.33 -31.71
N LYS A 162 -56.24 -25.56 -30.94
CA LYS A 162 -56.78 -24.17 -30.97
C LYS A 162 -57.34 -23.76 -29.58
N SER A 163 -58.02 -22.61 -29.50
CA SER A 163 -58.37 -21.89 -28.25
C SER A 163 -59.76 -22.14 -27.64
N SER A 164 -59.86 -21.90 -26.32
CA SER A 164 -61.12 -21.60 -25.62
C SER A 164 -60.95 -20.55 -24.51
N VAL A 165 -61.94 -20.42 -23.62
CA VAL A 165 -62.63 -19.12 -23.44
C VAL A 165 -63.41 -19.01 -22.10
N CYS A 166 -63.76 -17.77 -21.73
CA CYS A 166 -64.76 -17.36 -20.71
C CYS A 166 -64.41 -17.39 -19.19
N ASN A 167 -64.07 -16.19 -18.70
CA ASN A 167 -64.86 -15.42 -17.71
C ASN A 167 -65.05 -15.87 -16.22
N ARG A 168 -64.60 -14.95 -15.34
CA ARG A 168 -65.38 -14.16 -14.32
C ARG A 168 -65.26 -14.43 -12.80
N VAL A 169 -65.08 -13.30 -12.09
CA VAL A 169 -65.58 -12.90 -10.74
C VAL A 169 -64.74 -13.24 -9.49
N ASN A 170 -64.17 -12.15 -8.91
CA ASN A 170 -64.11 -11.66 -7.51
C ASN A 170 -64.65 -12.56 -6.35
N ARG A 171 -64.29 -12.42 -5.06
CA ARG A 171 -64.07 -11.15 -4.30
C ARG A 171 -63.53 -11.39 -2.85
N MET A 172 -62.79 -10.41 -2.31
CA MET A 172 -62.69 -9.95 -0.89
C MET A 172 -62.50 -10.91 0.33
N GLU A 173 -61.39 -10.68 1.05
CA GLU A 173 -61.28 -10.24 2.48
C GLU A 173 -61.65 -11.12 3.71
N ASN A 174 -60.84 -10.94 4.77
CA ASN A 174 -61.12 -11.09 6.23
C ASN A 174 -61.29 -12.52 6.81
N LEU A 175 -61.13 -12.79 8.12
CA LEU A 175 -61.00 -11.92 9.33
C LEU A 175 -60.08 -12.56 10.43
N ASP A 176 -59.81 -11.76 11.49
CA ASP A 176 -59.02 -11.94 12.73
C ASP A 176 -59.08 -13.25 13.56
N GLY A 177 -58.04 -13.43 14.40
CA GLY A 177 -58.07 -14.11 15.72
C GLY A 177 -56.66 -14.28 16.33
N LEU A 178 -56.22 -13.62 17.43
CA LEU A 178 -56.60 -13.76 18.87
C LEU A 178 -56.24 -15.16 19.42
N LEU A 179 -55.43 -15.38 20.48
CA LEU A 179 -54.94 -14.61 21.66
C LEU A 179 -53.54 -15.17 22.13
N LYS A 180 -52.64 -14.43 22.83
CA LYS A 180 -52.41 -14.36 24.31
C LYS A 180 -52.52 -15.69 25.09
N LEU A 181 -51.76 -16.00 26.16
CA LEU A 181 -50.53 -15.48 26.84
C LEU A 181 -50.13 -16.55 27.91
N ASP A 182 -49.03 -16.32 28.67
CA ASP A 182 -48.68 -16.98 29.96
C ASP A 182 -48.32 -18.51 29.89
N ASP A 183 -47.54 -19.13 30.79
CA ASP A 183 -46.76 -18.61 31.94
C ASP A 183 -45.50 -19.48 32.30
N GLU A 184 -44.83 -19.09 33.39
CA GLU A 184 -43.81 -19.75 34.27
C GLU A 184 -43.48 -21.28 34.17
N ARG A 185 -42.38 -21.88 34.70
CA ARG A 185 -41.01 -21.54 35.22
C ARG A 185 -40.52 -22.76 36.07
N LYS A 186 -39.20 -22.90 36.30
CA LYS A 186 -38.50 -23.72 37.36
C LYS A 186 -38.32 -25.27 37.26
N LEU A 187 -37.02 -25.64 37.28
CA LEU A 187 -36.30 -26.56 38.21
C LEU A 187 -36.73 -28.03 38.47
N LEU A 188 -35.78 -28.94 38.25
CA LEU A 188 -35.28 -30.09 39.07
C LEU A 188 -34.19 -30.76 38.19
N SER A 189 -32.88 -30.70 38.46
CA SER A 189 -32.07 -31.42 39.46
C SER A 189 -32.27 -32.94 39.52
N ASP A 190 -31.20 -33.69 39.26
CA ASP A 190 -30.68 -34.73 40.17
C ASP A 190 -29.26 -35.18 39.77
N ALA A 191 -28.54 -35.83 40.69
CA ALA A 191 -27.10 -36.12 40.56
C ALA A 191 -26.72 -37.55 40.98
N LYS A 192 -25.61 -38.08 40.42
CA LYS A 192 -24.89 -39.30 40.84
C LYS A 192 -23.49 -39.37 40.18
N THR A 193 -22.50 -40.10 40.70
CA THR A 193 -21.72 -39.87 41.94
C THR A 193 -20.54 -40.86 42.00
N MET A 194 -19.29 -40.35 42.03
CA MET A 194 -18.05 -41.03 42.52
C MET A 194 -17.59 -42.32 41.76
N GLN A 195 -16.36 -42.86 41.91
CA GLN A 195 -15.18 -42.45 42.71
C GLN A 195 -13.81 -42.84 42.08
N ILE A 196 -12.77 -42.17 42.60
CA ILE A 196 -11.30 -42.35 42.50
C ILE A 196 -10.79 -43.80 42.57
N PHE A 197 -9.72 -44.12 41.81
CA PHE A 197 -8.52 -44.83 42.29
C PHE A 197 -7.32 -44.69 41.32
N GLY A 198 -6.09 -44.89 41.80
CA GLY A 198 -4.87 -44.96 41.00
C GLY A 198 -3.68 -45.52 41.82
N LEU A 199 -2.70 -46.15 41.15
CA LEU A 199 -1.44 -46.64 41.74
C LEU A 199 -0.43 -47.03 40.62
N GLU A 200 0.79 -47.43 41.03
CA GLU A 200 2.02 -47.46 40.22
C GLU A 200 2.31 -48.81 39.52
N GLY A 201 3.30 -48.84 38.62
CA GLY A 201 4.03 -50.09 38.26
C GLY A 201 4.51 -50.23 36.81
N SER A 202 5.82 -50.08 36.56
CA SER A 202 6.51 -50.55 35.34
C SER A 202 7.08 -51.97 35.56
N PRO A 203 7.39 -52.80 34.52
CA PRO A 203 8.71 -52.69 33.88
C PRO A 203 8.89 -53.17 32.39
N GLN A 204 9.87 -52.54 31.71
CA GLN A 204 10.89 -53.11 30.79
C GLN A 204 10.56 -53.78 29.42
N HIS A 205 11.10 -53.13 28.35
CA HIS A 205 11.74 -53.65 27.10
C HIS A 205 10.95 -54.62 26.16
N GLN A 206 11.01 -54.52 24.81
CA GLN A 206 12.11 -54.14 23.90
C GLN A 206 11.65 -53.41 22.60
N ILE A 207 12.52 -52.55 22.04
CA ILE A 207 12.95 -52.40 20.61
C ILE A 207 11.88 -52.68 19.51
N THR A 208 11.51 -51.76 18.60
CA THR A 208 12.37 -51.01 17.63
C THR A 208 12.06 -49.51 17.50
N ASP A 209 13.02 -48.78 16.91
CA ASP A 209 13.00 -47.35 16.57
C ASP A 209 12.60 -47.13 15.10
N ASP A 210 11.97 -45.99 14.76
CA ASP A 210 12.10 -45.36 13.42
C ASP A 210 11.55 -43.90 13.39
N ARG A 211 12.42 -42.96 13.80
CA ARG A 211 12.61 -41.59 13.26
C ARG A 211 11.41 -40.67 13.00
N ILE A 212 11.37 -39.58 13.77
CA ILE A 212 10.83 -38.28 13.38
C ILE A 212 11.99 -37.29 13.32
N ASP A 213 12.32 -36.76 12.14
CA ASP A 213 13.37 -35.75 11.98
C ASP A 213 12.80 -34.33 12.10
N ASN A 214 13.43 -33.50 12.95
CA ASN A 214 13.11 -32.08 13.09
C ASN A 214 13.84 -31.28 12.00
N ILE A 215 13.13 -30.42 11.28
CA ILE A 215 13.72 -29.46 10.34
C ILE A 215 13.63 -28.05 10.92
N ALA A 216 14.77 -27.48 11.29
CA ALA A 216 14.93 -26.09 11.68
C ALA A 216 15.30 -25.20 10.47
N ASP A 217 15.38 -23.88 10.69
CA ASP A 217 15.49 -22.85 9.66
C ASP A 217 16.56 -23.10 8.57
N SER A 218 16.18 -22.88 7.31
CA SER A 218 17.10 -22.59 6.20
C SER A 218 16.40 -21.86 5.04
N PRO A 219 17.10 -21.00 4.27
CA PRO A 219 16.53 -20.34 3.09
C PRO A 219 16.25 -21.35 1.96
N LEU A 220 15.08 -21.22 1.31
CA LEU A 220 14.60 -22.20 0.32
C LEU A 220 15.41 -22.16 -0.99
N SER A 221 16.21 -23.20 -1.25
CA SER A 221 16.87 -23.45 -2.53
C SER A 221 15.97 -24.18 -3.54
N LEU A 222 15.98 -23.80 -4.82
CA LEU A 222 15.36 -24.57 -5.90
C LEU A 222 16.22 -24.61 -7.17
N SER A 223 17.05 -25.65 -7.31
CA SER A 223 17.13 -26.54 -8.49
C SER A 223 18.46 -27.31 -8.50
N GLU A 224 18.39 -28.64 -8.65
CA GLU A 224 19.58 -29.49 -8.73
C GLU A 224 20.31 -29.33 -10.07
N LYS A 225 21.27 -28.41 -10.13
CA LYS A 225 22.39 -28.51 -11.08
C LYS A 225 23.56 -29.15 -10.35
N ARG A 226 23.95 -30.34 -10.81
CA ARG A 226 25.00 -31.22 -10.25
C ARG A 226 26.10 -30.45 -9.52
N MET A 227 26.22 -30.64 -8.21
CA MET A 227 27.43 -30.24 -7.51
C MET A 227 28.64 -30.97 -8.12
N PRO A 228 29.81 -30.31 -8.27
CA PRO A 228 31.05 -31.02 -8.47
C PRO A 228 31.27 -31.94 -7.25
N LYS A 229 31.79 -33.15 -7.48
CA LYS A 229 32.12 -34.06 -6.37
C LYS A 229 33.18 -33.42 -5.49
N CYS A 230 32.87 -33.19 -4.21
CA CYS A 230 33.90 -32.91 -3.23
C CYS A 230 34.90 -34.08 -3.17
N VAL A 231 36.17 -33.74 -3.09
CA VAL A 231 37.22 -34.65 -2.65
C VAL A 231 37.39 -34.41 -1.16
N GLU A 232 37.29 -35.46 -0.35
CA GLU A 232 37.61 -35.42 1.08
C GLU A 232 39.07 -34.93 1.26
N PRO A 233 39.33 -33.86 2.02
CA PRO A 233 40.68 -33.53 2.45
C PRO A 233 41.19 -34.60 3.42
N SER A 234 42.48 -34.94 3.34
CA SER A 234 43.14 -35.76 4.36
C SER A 234 43.23 -35.03 5.70
N GLU A 235 43.19 -35.77 6.81
CA GLU A 235 43.16 -35.24 8.19
C GLU A 235 44.51 -34.61 8.69
N ASP A 236 45.42 -34.26 7.78
CA ASP A 236 46.80 -33.83 8.04
C ASP A 236 47.07 -32.38 7.59
N ASP A 237 46.40 -31.37 8.17
CA ASP A 237 46.83 -29.95 8.11
C ASP A 237 46.29 -29.10 9.28
N ASP A 238 46.48 -29.58 10.51
CA ASP A 238 45.91 -28.99 11.73
C ASP A 238 46.69 -27.74 12.23
N ASN A 239 46.89 -26.75 11.35
CA ASN A 239 47.26 -25.36 11.71
C ASN A 239 47.10 -24.32 10.57
N SER A 240 46.46 -24.63 9.44
CA SER A 240 46.43 -23.70 8.30
C SER A 240 45.71 -22.37 8.55
N GLU A 241 46.33 -21.30 8.06
CA GLU A 241 45.84 -19.92 8.08
C GLU A 241 44.49 -19.79 7.33
N ILE A 242 43.55 -19.01 7.88
CA ILE A 242 42.24 -18.79 7.27
C ILE A 242 42.35 -17.69 6.22
N LEU A 243 42.66 -18.05 4.98
CA LEU A 243 42.65 -17.17 3.82
C LEU A 243 41.24 -17.05 3.22
N LEU A 244 40.76 -15.84 2.98
CA LEU A 244 39.44 -15.56 2.39
C LEU A 244 39.51 -14.38 1.40
N ASP A 245 39.08 -14.60 0.17
CA ASP A 245 38.82 -13.54 -0.80
C ASP A 245 37.38 -13.03 -0.66
N THR A 246 37.22 -11.72 -0.51
CA THR A 246 35.93 -11.05 -0.24
C THR A 246 35.96 -9.58 -0.72
N PHE A 247 35.06 -8.72 -0.23
CA PHE A 247 34.98 -7.31 -0.65
C PHE A 247 34.44 -6.38 0.45
N VAL A 248 34.76 -5.09 0.34
CA VAL A 248 34.27 -4.05 1.28
C VAL A 248 32.89 -3.53 0.87
N VAL A 249 31.90 -3.69 1.74
CA VAL A 249 30.55 -3.11 1.61
C VAL A 249 30.39 -1.82 2.44
N GLY A 250 29.33 -1.05 2.18
CA GLY A 250 28.96 0.10 3.02
C GLY A 250 29.96 1.27 3.04
N ARG A 251 30.80 1.39 2.01
CA ARG A 251 31.81 2.46 1.90
C ARG A 251 31.18 3.85 1.99
N ARG A 252 31.82 4.75 2.74
CA ARG A 252 31.44 6.18 2.79
C ARG A 252 32.03 6.91 1.57
N PHE A 253 31.32 7.90 1.03
CA PHE A 253 31.78 8.67 -0.13
C PHE A 253 33.06 9.46 0.20
N GLY A 254 34.16 9.10 -0.47
CA GLY A 254 35.44 9.79 -0.49
C GLY A 254 35.96 9.91 -1.93
N ASN A 255 36.98 10.74 -2.17
CA ASN A 255 37.54 10.91 -3.51
C ASN A 255 38.33 9.66 -3.94
N ASP A 256 38.38 9.36 -5.24
CA ASP A 256 38.97 8.12 -5.77
C ASP A 256 40.48 7.94 -5.52
N GLY A 257 41.20 8.98 -5.09
CA GLY A 257 42.63 8.94 -4.75
C GLY A 257 42.98 8.24 -3.43
N GLU A 258 42.05 7.52 -2.80
CA GLU A 258 42.19 6.90 -1.48
C GLU A 258 42.32 5.37 -1.51
N LEU A 259 42.40 4.75 -2.70
CA LEU A 259 42.61 3.31 -2.85
C LEU A 259 43.90 3.03 -3.64
N THR A 260 44.78 2.20 -3.09
CA THR A 260 45.94 1.63 -3.79
C THR A 260 45.86 0.10 -3.76
N VAL A 261 46.20 -0.55 -4.87
CA VAL A 261 46.34 -2.02 -4.91
C VAL A 261 47.49 -2.42 -4.00
N GLY A 262 47.28 -3.43 -3.16
CA GLY A 262 48.23 -3.84 -2.13
C GLY A 262 48.20 -3.00 -0.85
N ALA A 263 47.27 -2.04 -0.70
CA ALA A 263 47.08 -1.34 0.57
C ALA A 263 46.70 -2.34 1.67
N MET A 264 47.44 -2.30 2.79
CA MET A 264 47.18 -3.16 3.95
C MET A 264 45.94 -2.70 4.70
N ILE A 265 45.12 -3.67 5.09
CA ILE A 265 43.89 -3.48 5.86
C ILE A 265 43.89 -4.31 7.15
N MET A 266 43.09 -3.88 8.12
CA MET A 266 42.83 -4.60 9.37
C MET A 266 41.33 -4.64 9.65
N LEU A 267 40.86 -5.75 10.24
CA LEU A 267 39.47 -5.91 10.66
C LEU A 267 39.28 -5.54 12.13
N SER A 268 38.17 -4.87 12.44
CA SER A 268 37.78 -4.50 13.82
C SER A 268 36.29 -4.75 14.04
N ARG A 269 35.91 -5.30 15.18
CA ARG A 269 34.50 -5.48 15.56
C ARG A 269 33.80 -4.14 15.81
N ASP A 270 32.49 -4.12 15.56
CA ASP A 270 31.63 -2.96 15.74
C ASP A 270 30.26 -3.37 16.33
N PRO A 271 30.21 -3.88 17.58
CA PRO A 271 28.98 -4.43 18.17
C PRO A 271 27.87 -3.38 18.38
N GLU A 272 28.23 -2.11 18.51
CA GLU A 272 27.31 -0.97 18.64
C GLU A 272 26.60 -0.59 17.32
N ASN A 273 26.81 -1.36 16.25
CA ASN A 273 26.21 -1.07 14.96
C ASN A 273 24.71 -1.41 14.96
N VAL A 274 23.88 -0.37 15.00
CA VAL A 274 22.41 -0.44 15.06
C VAL A 274 21.76 -1.28 13.94
N LYS A 275 22.50 -1.63 12.87
CA LYS A 275 22.01 -2.49 11.78
C LYS A 275 22.43 -3.96 11.89
N ASP A 276 23.54 -4.26 12.57
CA ASP A 276 24.08 -5.61 12.65
C ASP A 276 25.07 -5.78 13.83
N GLN A 277 24.70 -6.52 14.86
CA GLN A 277 25.54 -6.78 16.04
C GLN A 277 26.82 -7.58 15.68
N ASN A 278 26.82 -8.29 14.56
CA ASN A 278 27.96 -9.01 14.02
C ASN A 278 28.90 -8.16 13.17
N ALA A 279 28.64 -6.85 13.01
CA ALA A 279 29.41 -5.98 12.14
C ALA A 279 30.92 -6.01 12.42
N ILE A 280 31.68 -5.97 11.32
CA ILE A 280 33.14 -5.90 11.28
C ILE A 280 33.53 -4.77 10.32
N LYS A 281 34.20 -3.74 10.84
CA LYS A 281 34.80 -2.63 10.12
C LYS A 281 36.08 -3.06 9.41
N VAL A 282 36.31 -2.52 8.23
CA VAL A 282 37.56 -2.61 7.47
C VAL A 282 38.28 -1.27 7.57
N LEU A 283 39.51 -1.29 8.10
CA LEU A 283 40.34 -0.11 8.32
C LEU A 283 41.59 -0.15 7.45
N THR A 284 42.06 0.98 6.89
CA THR A 284 43.42 1.06 6.33
C THR A 284 44.49 1.05 7.43
N LYS A 285 45.67 0.53 7.08
CA LYS A 285 46.87 0.47 7.94
C LYS A 285 47.90 1.53 7.54
N ASP A 286 47.46 2.78 7.39
CA ASP A 286 48.31 3.93 7.07
C ASP A 286 49.11 4.41 8.29
N THR A 287 50.31 4.95 8.09
CA THR A 287 51.33 5.12 9.15
C THR A 287 51.00 6.15 10.24
N ASP A 288 49.97 6.99 10.06
CA ASP A 288 49.58 8.00 11.05
C ASP A 288 48.11 7.88 11.51
N HIS A 289 47.15 7.57 10.63
CA HIS A 289 45.71 7.53 10.96
C HIS A 289 44.98 6.36 10.27
N ASN A 290 44.46 5.40 11.04
CA ASN A 290 43.61 4.31 10.51
C ASN A 290 42.27 4.87 9.97
N LYS A 291 41.93 4.62 8.70
CA LYS A 291 40.70 5.14 8.09
C LYS A 291 39.65 4.04 7.86
N GLU A 292 38.39 4.31 8.22
CA GLU A 292 37.24 3.42 7.94
C GLU A 292 36.96 3.39 6.43
N LEU A 293 37.27 2.26 5.77
CA LEU A 293 36.91 2.01 4.37
C LEU A 293 35.43 1.63 4.25
N GLY A 294 34.94 0.80 5.17
CA GLY A 294 33.60 0.20 5.14
C GLY A 294 33.53 -1.02 6.05
N TYR A 295 32.76 -2.03 5.65
CA TYR A 295 32.44 -3.22 6.45
C TYR A 295 32.59 -4.51 5.63
N ILE A 296 32.70 -5.64 6.32
CA ILE A 296 32.61 -6.99 5.74
C ILE A 296 31.12 -7.35 5.47
N PRO A 297 30.80 -8.17 4.45
CA PRO A 297 29.42 -8.62 4.18
C PRO A 297 28.82 -9.35 5.38
N ARG A 298 27.54 -9.13 5.66
CA ARG A 298 26.86 -9.62 6.88
C ARG A 298 26.87 -11.15 6.98
N GLU A 299 26.70 -11.79 5.83
CA GLU A 299 26.66 -13.23 5.61
C GLU A 299 28.00 -13.91 5.94
N LEU A 300 29.12 -13.17 5.86
CA LEU A 300 30.45 -13.58 6.29
C LEU A 300 30.77 -13.09 7.72
N ALA A 301 30.34 -11.88 8.07
CA ALA A 301 30.57 -11.26 9.37
C ALA A 301 29.97 -12.09 10.53
N GLN A 302 28.80 -12.74 10.34
CA GLN A 302 28.21 -13.66 11.31
C GLN A 302 29.08 -14.89 11.66
N TYR A 303 30.01 -15.29 10.79
CA TYR A 303 30.95 -16.41 11.03
C TYR A 303 32.33 -15.92 11.49
N LEU A 304 32.74 -14.72 11.07
CA LEU A 304 33.98 -14.10 11.52
C LEU A 304 33.85 -13.43 12.90
N SER A 305 32.68 -12.92 13.29
CA SER A 305 32.49 -12.25 14.58
C SER A 305 32.75 -13.19 15.77
N PRO A 306 32.29 -14.47 15.80
CA PRO A 306 32.61 -15.36 16.92
C PRO A 306 34.06 -15.85 16.89
N LEU A 307 34.70 -15.88 15.72
CA LEU A 307 36.14 -16.19 15.58
C LEU A 307 37.02 -15.09 16.19
N ILE A 308 36.64 -13.82 16.02
CA ILE A 308 37.30 -12.68 16.69
C ILE A 308 36.94 -12.66 18.19
N ASP A 309 35.65 -12.73 18.53
CA ASP A 309 35.16 -12.49 19.89
C ASP A 309 35.51 -13.63 20.86
N LYS A 310 35.41 -14.90 20.43
CA LYS A 310 35.61 -16.09 21.30
C LYS A 310 36.98 -16.74 21.16
N PHE A 311 37.57 -16.73 19.96
CA PHE A 311 38.85 -17.38 19.67
C PHE A 311 40.01 -16.38 19.51
N HIS A 312 39.72 -15.07 19.66
CA HIS A 312 40.68 -13.97 19.63
C HIS A 312 41.54 -13.89 18.37
N LEU A 313 41.06 -14.47 17.26
CA LEU A 313 41.70 -14.33 15.96
C LEU A 313 41.69 -12.87 15.51
N ARG A 314 42.83 -12.40 15.05
CA ARG A 314 42.95 -11.14 14.29
C ARG A 314 42.87 -11.47 12.82
N PHE A 315 42.33 -10.53 12.04
CA PHE A 315 42.30 -10.63 10.59
C PHE A 315 42.95 -9.37 10.01
N GLU A 316 44.00 -9.58 9.23
CA GLU A 316 44.64 -8.57 8.40
C GLU A 316 44.40 -8.93 6.93
N GLY A 317 44.82 -8.08 6.00
CA GLY A 317 44.58 -8.32 4.59
C GLY A 317 45.13 -7.23 3.69
N HIS A 318 44.83 -7.32 2.40
CA HIS A 318 45.17 -6.28 1.43
C HIS A 318 44.11 -6.10 0.35
N ILE A 319 44.09 -4.92 -0.29
CA ILE A 319 43.25 -4.64 -1.46
C ILE A 319 43.82 -5.33 -2.70
N THR A 320 43.04 -6.24 -3.32
CA THR A 320 43.50 -7.02 -4.48
C THR A 320 43.27 -6.30 -5.81
N SER A 321 42.30 -5.39 -5.90
CA SER A 321 42.07 -4.57 -7.09
C SER A 321 41.31 -3.27 -6.78
N ILE A 322 41.47 -2.25 -7.65
CA ILE A 322 40.69 -1.02 -7.60
C ILE A 322 39.51 -1.15 -8.58
N PRO A 323 38.25 -0.94 -8.14
CA PRO A 323 37.10 -1.02 -9.03
C PRO A 323 37.06 0.10 -10.08
N GLN A 324 36.56 -0.19 -11.28
CA GLN A 324 36.44 0.80 -12.37
C GLN A 324 35.40 1.91 -12.10
N HIS A 325 34.56 1.76 -11.06
CA HIS A 325 33.49 2.70 -10.71
C HIS A 325 33.55 3.02 -9.21
N PRO A 326 33.40 4.29 -8.78
CA PRO A 326 33.52 4.68 -7.37
C PRO A 326 32.55 3.98 -6.41
N HIS A 327 31.45 3.46 -6.94
CA HIS A 327 30.37 2.81 -6.20
C HIS A 327 30.43 1.26 -6.23
N ALA A 328 31.32 0.67 -7.02
CA ALA A 328 31.55 -0.76 -7.00
C ALA A 328 32.33 -1.15 -5.72
N VAL A 329 32.09 -2.35 -5.22
CA VAL A 329 32.77 -2.84 -4.01
C VAL A 329 34.23 -3.14 -4.27
N VAL A 330 35.07 -2.90 -3.27
CA VAL A 330 36.52 -3.06 -3.35
C VAL A 330 36.90 -4.49 -2.99
N PRO A 331 37.45 -5.29 -3.91
CA PRO A 331 37.89 -6.65 -3.60
C PRO A 331 39.11 -6.64 -2.66
N ILE A 332 39.07 -7.50 -1.66
CA ILE A 332 40.09 -7.63 -0.62
C ILE A 332 40.37 -9.11 -0.34
N GLN A 333 41.61 -9.43 -0.02
CA GLN A 333 42.00 -10.72 0.51
C GLN A 333 42.35 -10.55 1.99
N ILE A 334 41.71 -11.34 2.86
CA ILE A 334 41.96 -11.32 4.31
C ILE A 334 42.54 -12.66 4.77
N TYR A 335 43.38 -12.61 5.80
CA TYR A 335 44.04 -13.76 6.40
C TYR A 335 44.10 -13.64 7.93
N SER A 336 44.08 -14.77 8.63
CA SER A 336 44.01 -14.81 10.10
C SER A 336 45.37 -14.80 10.78
N SER A 337 45.73 -13.70 11.45
CA SER A 337 46.97 -13.59 12.22
C SER A 337 46.78 -14.06 13.68
N GLY A 338 47.04 -15.35 13.93
CA GLY A 338 47.10 -15.93 15.27
C GLY A 338 47.07 -17.46 15.28
N ILE A 339 47.84 -18.09 16.18
CA ILE A 339 47.81 -19.54 16.42
C ILE A 339 46.77 -19.83 17.50
N VAL A 340 45.79 -20.70 17.20
CA VAL A 340 44.75 -21.10 18.15
C VAL A 340 45.14 -22.43 18.81
N SER A 341 45.79 -22.35 19.97
CA SER A 341 46.20 -23.55 20.74
C SER A 341 45.04 -24.10 21.56
N PHE A 342 44.45 -25.22 21.12
CA PHE A 342 43.48 -25.98 21.91
C PHE A 342 44.18 -26.88 22.93
N GLY A 343 43.65 -26.97 24.16
CA GLY A 343 44.11 -27.94 25.15
C GLY A 343 43.55 -29.34 24.87
N GLU A 344 44.20 -30.39 25.40
CA GLU A 344 43.86 -31.81 25.23
C GLU A 344 42.44 -32.25 25.71
N LYS A 345 41.57 -31.29 26.08
CA LYS A 345 40.21 -31.53 26.57
C LYS A 345 39.12 -30.69 25.89
N ASP A 346 39.47 -29.74 25.01
CA ASP A 346 38.53 -28.76 24.44
C ASP A 346 37.98 -29.18 23.07
N SER A 347 37.62 -30.47 22.91
CA SER A 347 37.17 -31.04 21.63
C SER A 347 35.90 -30.39 21.07
N SER A 348 34.99 -29.92 21.94
CA SER A 348 33.80 -29.16 21.56
C SER A 348 34.14 -27.78 20.99
N SER A 349 35.11 -27.08 21.58
CA SER A 349 35.59 -25.79 21.10
C SER A 349 36.25 -25.92 19.72
N LEU A 350 37.02 -27.00 19.50
CA LEU A 350 37.63 -27.32 18.20
C LEU A 350 36.57 -27.62 17.13
N GLN A 351 35.50 -28.36 17.46
CA GLN A 351 34.37 -28.60 16.55
C GLN A 351 33.64 -27.30 16.18
N VAL A 352 33.37 -26.41 17.15
CA VAL A 352 32.75 -25.11 16.90
C VAL A 352 33.65 -24.23 16.03
N PHE A 353 34.95 -24.19 16.30
CA PHE A 353 35.94 -23.47 15.49
C PHE A 353 35.96 -23.95 14.04
N ASN A 354 36.09 -25.27 13.82
CA ASN A 354 36.13 -25.85 12.47
C ASN A 354 34.80 -25.72 11.71
N SER A 355 33.67 -25.68 12.42
CA SER A 355 32.36 -25.34 11.84
C SER A 355 32.32 -23.88 11.35
N LEU A 356 32.72 -22.92 12.21
CA LEU A 356 32.79 -21.50 11.86
C LEU A 356 33.77 -21.24 10.70
N ARG A 357 34.96 -21.86 10.71
CA ARG A 357 35.98 -21.78 9.63
C ARG A 357 35.40 -22.25 8.29
N ARG A 358 34.75 -23.41 8.27
CA ARG A 358 34.14 -23.98 7.05
C ARG A 358 32.99 -23.10 6.52
N ASN A 359 32.17 -22.56 7.41
CA ASN A 359 31.05 -21.69 7.04
C ASN A 359 31.54 -20.32 6.55
N ALA A 360 32.62 -19.76 7.12
CA ALA A 360 33.26 -18.54 6.64
C ALA A 360 33.86 -18.72 5.23
N LEU A 361 34.55 -19.85 4.97
CA LEU A 361 35.04 -20.20 3.63
C LEU A 361 33.90 -20.26 2.60
N SER A 362 32.87 -21.06 2.88
CA SER A 362 31.70 -21.20 2.01
C SER A 362 30.97 -19.86 1.78
N ALA A 363 30.83 -19.02 2.81
CA ALA A 363 30.25 -17.70 2.69
C ALA A 363 31.10 -16.73 1.85
N ALA A 364 32.42 -16.84 1.88
CA ALA A 364 33.33 -16.04 1.06
C ALA A 364 33.27 -16.47 -0.42
N GLU A 365 33.32 -17.78 -0.72
CA GLU A 365 33.15 -18.33 -2.07
C GLU A 365 31.78 -17.97 -2.68
N PHE A 366 30.72 -18.10 -1.87
CA PHE A 366 29.37 -17.68 -2.26
C PHE A 366 29.29 -16.16 -2.52
N SER A 367 29.95 -15.34 -1.70
CA SER A 367 30.01 -13.89 -1.88
C SER A 367 30.73 -13.51 -3.18
N GLN A 368 31.88 -14.11 -3.48
CA GLN A 368 32.63 -13.84 -4.71
C GLN A 368 31.82 -14.15 -5.97
N THR A 369 31.09 -15.28 -5.96
CA THR A 369 30.20 -15.67 -7.06
C THR A 369 28.94 -14.81 -7.17
N HIS A 370 28.59 -14.05 -6.11
CA HIS A 370 27.38 -13.22 -6.02
C HIS A 370 27.71 -11.78 -5.58
N SER A 371 28.54 -11.09 -6.37
CA SER A 371 28.93 -9.68 -6.19
C SER A 371 27.75 -8.77 -5.77
N PRO A 372 27.91 -7.89 -4.77
CA PRO A 372 26.81 -7.36 -3.95
C PRO A 372 26.06 -6.19 -4.63
N ILE A 373 25.26 -6.52 -5.63
CA ILE A 373 23.79 -6.49 -5.59
C ILE A 373 23.36 -7.11 -6.93
N PRO A 374 23.20 -8.44 -7.02
CA PRO A 374 22.63 -9.09 -8.19
C PRO A 374 21.14 -8.78 -8.22
N ALA A 375 20.80 -7.63 -8.81
CA ALA A 375 19.46 -7.09 -9.06
C ALA A 375 18.33 -7.73 -8.23
N LYS A 376 18.28 -7.51 -6.90
CA LYS A 376 17.25 -8.14 -6.04
C LYS A 376 15.82 -7.87 -6.55
N TYR A 377 15.58 -6.67 -7.08
CA TYR A 377 14.32 -6.28 -7.73
C TYR A 377 13.96 -7.12 -8.98
N GLN A 378 14.94 -7.68 -9.70
CA GLN A 378 14.74 -8.69 -10.75
C GLN A 378 14.24 -9.98 -10.10
N HIS A 379 15.00 -10.54 -9.15
CA HIS A 379 14.63 -11.78 -8.44
C HIS A 379 13.21 -11.70 -7.84
N ASN A 380 12.89 -10.59 -7.17
CA ASN A 380 11.60 -10.34 -6.53
C ASN A 380 10.44 -10.27 -7.54
N LEU A 381 10.66 -9.69 -8.73
CA LEU A 381 9.68 -9.75 -9.82
C LEU A 381 9.51 -11.17 -10.36
N LEU A 382 10.61 -11.92 -10.58
CA LEU A 382 10.55 -13.30 -11.04
C LEU A 382 9.84 -14.22 -10.03
N LEU A 383 10.02 -13.98 -8.73
CA LEU A 383 9.32 -14.67 -7.64
C LEU A 383 7.82 -14.43 -7.71
N LEU A 384 7.39 -13.16 -7.76
CA LEU A 384 5.98 -12.77 -7.87
C LEU A 384 5.31 -13.44 -9.07
N LEU A 385 5.94 -13.40 -10.25
CA LEU A 385 5.38 -14.01 -11.47
C LEU A 385 5.28 -15.54 -11.36
N LYS A 386 6.26 -16.20 -10.73
CA LYS A 386 6.25 -17.66 -10.51
C LYS A 386 5.15 -18.08 -9.55
N GLU A 387 4.99 -17.39 -8.42
CA GLU A 387 3.92 -17.71 -7.45
C GLU A 387 2.52 -17.49 -8.07
N VAL A 388 2.30 -16.38 -8.79
CA VAL A 388 1.03 -16.11 -9.48
C VAL A 388 0.73 -17.15 -10.57
N LEU A 389 1.72 -17.54 -11.39
CA LEU A 389 1.52 -18.57 -12.42
C LEU A 389 1.22 -19.95 -11.81
N ASN A 390 1.83 -20.27 -10.66
CA ASN A 390 1.59 -21.52 -9.95
C ASN A 390 0.19 -21.60 -9.31
N ILE A 391 -0.27 -20.50 -8.68
CA ILE A 391 -1.54 -20.46 -7.93
C ILE A 391 -2.73 -20.11 -8.83
N ASN A 392 -2.54 -19.27 -9.85
CA ASN A 392 -3.61 -18.68 -10.67
C ASN A 392 -3.39 -18.84 -12.19
N GLY A 393 -2.57 -19.80 -12.63
CA GLY A 393 -2.26 -20.03 -14.05
C GLY A 393 -3.48 -20.33 -14.96
N HIS A 394 -4.64 -20.66 -14.38
CA HIS A 394 -5.91 -20.82 -15.11
C HIS A 394 -6.56 -19.49 -15.53
N LEU A 395 -6.18 -18.37 -14.91
CA LEU A 395 -6.76 -17.04 -15.20
C LEU A 395 -6.12 -16.35 -16.41
N PHE A 396 -4.99 -16.84 -16.92
CA PHE A 396 -4.22 -16.26 -18.02
C PHE A 396 -4.40 -17.04 -19.32
N THR A 397 -4.44 -16.34 -20.47
CA THR A 397 -4.41 -17.01 -21.79
C THR A 397 -2.98 -17.40 -22.17
N GLU A 398 -2.81 -18.32 -23.13
CA GLU A 398 -1.46 -18.70 -23.61
C GLU A 398 -0.66 -17.51 -24.15
N GLY A 399 -1.31 -16.52 -24.80
CA GLY A 399 -0.63 -15.29 -25.22
C GLY A 399 -0.13 -14.44 -24.05
N GLU A 400 -0.89 -14.38 -22.95
CA GLU A 400 -0.45 -13.69 -21.73
C GLU A 400 0.61 -14.49 -20.97
N LYS A 401 0.54 -15.82 -20.96
CA LYS A 401 1.60 -16.70 -20.44
C LYS A 401 2.89 -16.54 -21.25
N THR A 402 2.82 -16.31 -22.56
CA THR A 402 3.99 -15.97 -23.39
C THR A 402 4.57 -14.60 -23.04
N LEU A 403 3.75 -13.59 -22.74
CA LEU A 403 4.25 -12.32 -22.19
C LEU A 403 4.90 -12.50 -20.80
N LEU A 404 4.38 -13.43 -19.98
CA LEU A 404 5.00 -13.80 -18.71
C LEU A 404 6.21 -14.74 -18.87
N ALA A 405 6.39 -15.38 -20.03
CA ALA A 405 7.61 -16.11 -20.41
C ALA A 405 8.81 -15.17 -20.66
N PHE A 406 8.64 -13.86 -20.41
CA PHE A 406 9.65 -12.91 -19.93
C PHE A 406 10.74 -13.54 -19.02
N LEU A 407 10.39 -14.54 -18.20
CA LEU A 407 11.33 -15.38 -17.42
C LEU A 407 12.49 -15.97 -18.25
N SER A 408 12.34 -16.09 -19.57
CA SER A 408 13.30 -16.69 -20.52
C SER A 408 14.17 -15.66 -21.27
N LEU A 409 13.96 -14.35 -21.06
CA LEU A 409 14.76 -13.30 -21.70
C LEU A 409 16.15 -13.15 -21.05
N SER A 410 17.06 -12.43 -21.71
CA SER A 410 18.37 -12.12 -21.12
C SER A 410 18.22 -11.35 -19.81
N ASP A 411 19.15 -11.60 -18.89
CA ASP A 411 19.20 -10.98 -17.56
C ASP A 411 19.04 -9.44 -17.61
N ASP A 412 19.71 -8.80 -18.57
CA ASP A 412 19.66 -7.36 -18.79
C ASP A 412 18.31 -6.87 -19.34
N SER A 413 17.64 -7.66 -20.19
CA SER A 413 16.24 -7.43 -20.57
C SER A 413 15.34 -7.44 -19.33
N GLN A 414 15.52 -8.44 -18.46
CA GLN A 414 14.71 -8.60 -17.25
C GLN A 414 14.94 -7.44 -16.27
N ARG A 415 16.20 -7.05 -16.05
CA ARG A 415 16.59 -5.89 -15.22
C ARG A 415 16.01 -4.60 -15.75
N LEU A 416 16.11 -4.36 -17.06
CA LEU A 416 15.60 -3.15 -17.70
C LEU A 416 14.08 -3.03 -17.53
N PHE A 417 13.33 -4.09 -17.84
CA PHE A 417 11.88 -4.09 -17.67
C PHE A 417 11.48 -3.86 -16.21
N ALA A 418 12.10 -4.56 -15.25
CA ALA A 418 11.77 -4.40 -13.84
C ALA A 418 12.04 -2.96 -13.36
N ARG A 419 13.16 -2.34 -13.78
CA ARG A 419 13.46 -0.93 -13.53
C ARG A 419 12.44 0.03 -14.16
N LEU A 420 11.96 -0.24 -15.38
CA LEU A 420 10.95 0.58 -16.06
C LEU A 420 9.57 0.44 -15.41
N TYR A 421 9.14 -0.78 -15.07
CA TYR A 421 7.85 -1.07 -14.44
C TYR A 421 7.75 -0.51 -13.01
N ALA A 422 8.88 -0.50 -12.28
CA ALA A 422 9.00 0.13 -10.97
C ALA A 422 8.99 1.68 -11.02
N ARG A 423 9.35 2.30 -12.15
CA ARG A 423 9.34 3.77 -12.31
C ARG A 423 7.95 4.30 -12.68
N LYS A 424 7.74 5.61 -12.47
CA LYS A 424 6.57 6.33 -13.00
C LYS A 424 6.79 6.67 -14.47
N GLY A 425 6.05 6.01 -15.35
CA GLY A 425 6.03 6.23 -16.81
C GLY A 425 4.81 7.04 -17.28
N PRO A 426 4.36 6.88 -18.55
CA PRO A 426 4.58 5.70 -19.38
C PRO A 426 5.82 5.74 -20.29
N TRP A 427 6.28 6.91 -20.74
CA TRP A 427 7.43 7.06 -21.64
C TRP A 427 8.73 7.45 -20.92
N PHE A 428 9.84 6.90 -21.40
CA PHE A 428 11.21 7.18 -20.93
C PHE A 428 12.13 7.41 -22.14
N ARG A 429 13.08 8.36 -22.08
CA ARG A 429 14.07 8.53 -23.17
C ARG A 429 15.21 7.54 -22.98
N MET A 430 15.71 6.94 -24.06
CA MET A 430 16.91 6.09 -24.01
C MET A 430 18.10 6.82 -23.36
N ALA A 431 18.36 8.07 -23.79
CA ALA A 431 19.40 8.94 -23.21
C ALA A 431 19.15 9.39 -21.74
N SER A 432 18.10 8.91 -21.09
CA SER A 432 17.78 9.16 -19.66
C SER A 432 17.71 7.87 -18.82
N ILE A 433 18.03 6.73 -19.43
CA ILE A 433 18.11 5.41 -18.81
C ILE A 433 19.60 5.08 -18.67
N SER A 434 20.06 4.95 -17.43
CA SER A 434 21.41 4.50 -17.10
C SER A 434 21.37 3.93 -15.68
N TYR A 435 21.88 2.71 -15.54
CA TYR A 435 21.94 1.87 -14.35
C TYR A 435 23.26 1.09 -14.47
N ALA A 436 24.00 0.87 -13.37
CA ALA A 436 25.31 0.23 -13.45
C ALA A 436 25.24 -1.29 -13.69
N GLU A 437 24.07 -1.88 -13.41
CA GLU A 437 23.81 -3.32 -13.45
C GLU A 437 23.24 -3.84 -14.79
N ILE A 438 23.31 -3.04 -15.85
CA ILE A 438 22.88 -3.41 -17.22
C ILE A 438 24.01 -3.07 -18.18
N CYS A 439 24.51 -4.06 -18.91
CA CYS A 439 25.69 -3.98 -19.77
C CYS A 439 25.34 -3.53 -21.19
N ASP A 440 24.34 -4.15 -21.82
CA ASP A 440 23.90 -3.77 -23.17
C ASP A 440 22.43 -3.32 -23.17
N TYR A 441 22.22 -2.03 -23.42
CA TYR A 441 20.89 -1.42 -23.51
C TYR A 441 20.19 -1.68 -24.83
N GLU A 442 20.91 -1.82 -25.94
CA GLU A 442 20.30 -2.04 -27.25
C GLU A 442 19.87 -3.51 -27.40
N GLU A 443 20.66 -4.47 -26.91
CA GLU A 443 20.24 -5.87 -26.81
C GLU A 443 19.07 -6.03 -25.83
N ALA A 444 19.15 -5.44 -24.63
CA ALA A 444 18.05 -5.51 -23.65
C ALA A 444 16.75 -4.91 -24.19
N VAL A 445 16.82 -3.79 -24.90
CA VAL A 445 15.64 -3.16 -25.54
C VAL A 445 15.13 -3.99 -26.71
N LYS A 446 16.02 -4.55 -27.54
CA LYS A 446 15.65 -5.42 -28.65
C LYS A 446 14.92 -6.67 -28.14
N GLY A 447 15.47 -7.38 -27.16
CA GLY A 447 14.85 -8.58 -26.58
C GLY A 447 13.48 -8.30 -25.96
N LEU A 448 13.32 -7.17 -25.27
CA LEU A 448 12.01 -6.73 -24.77
C LEU A 448 11.02 -6.34 -25.88
N SER A 449 11.51 -5.81 -27.01
CA SER A 449 10.65 -5.41 -28.14
C SER A 449 10.22 -6.62 -28.97
N GLU A 450 11.09 -7.62 -29.13
CA GLU A 450 10.78 -8.91 -29.77
C GLU A 450 9.79 -9.73 -28.94
N ALA A 451 9.83 -9.59 -27.60
CA ALA A 451 8.88 -10.20 -26.66
C ALA A 451 7.59 -9.39 -26.42
N GLU A 452 7.28 -8.39 -27.26
CA GLU A 452 6.15 -7.44 -27.12
C GLU A 452 6.03 -6.74 -25.74
N CYS A 453 7.07 -6.76 -24.90
CA CYS A 453 7.05 -6.21 -23.55
C CYS A 453 7.17 -4.68 -23.54
N VAL A 454 7.79 -4.10 -24.58
CA VAL A 454 7.97 -2.65 -24.75
C VAL A 454 7.58 -2.20 -26.16
N THR A 455 7.25 -0.92 -26.28
CA THR A 455 7.00 -0.22 -27.55
C THR A 455 8.02 0.90 -27.72
N LEU A 456 8.65 0.96 -28.90
CA LEU A 456 9.64 1.97 -29.24
C LEU A 456 9.04 3.13 -30.04
N PHE A 457 9.52 4.34 -29.75
CA PHE A 457 9.19 5.58 -30.43
C PHE A 457 10.31 5.96 -31.39
N GLU A 458 10.16 5.54 -32.65
CA GLU A 458 11.18 5.71 -33.71
C GLU A 458 10.64 6.45 -34.95
N SER A 459 9.34 6.42 -35.21
CA SER A 459 8.66 7.37 -36.11
C SER A 459 7.32 7.81 -35.55
N MET A 460 6.86 8.99 -35.99
CA MET A 460 5.62 9.63 -35.57
C MET A 460 4.37 9.18 -36.33
N ASP A 461 4.52 8.42 -37.42
CA ASP A 461 3.44 8.09 -38.40
C ASP A 461 2.34 7.16 -37.85
N LYS A 462 2.39 6.79 -36.56
CA LYS A 462 1.50 5.79 -35.92
C LYS A 462 0.83 6.26 -34.62
N LEU A 463 1.06 7.49 -34.14
CA LEU A 463 0.65 7.90 -32.79
C LEU A 463 -0.70 8.64 -32.75
N GLN A 464 -1.41 8.49 -31.63
CA GLN A 464 -2.61 9.26 -31.33
C GLN A 464 -2.26 10.56 -30.58
N ASN A 465 -3.18 11.52 -30.55
CA ASN A 465 -3.02 12.79 -29.83
C ASN A 465 -2.71 12.61 -28.33
N ASN A 466 -3.17 11.51 -27.72
CA ASN A 466 -2.90 11.20 -26.32
C ASN A 466 -1.43 10.82 -26.10
N ASP A 467 -0.86 9.94 -26.92
CA ASP A 467 0.55 9.55 -26.78
C ASP A 467 1.49 10.76 -26.96
N LEU A 468 1.15 11.71 -27.84
CA LEU A 468 1.90 12.96 -28.00
C LEU A 468 1.88 13.82 -26.72
N LYS A 469 0.75 13.89 -26.01
CA LYS A 469 0.65 14.57 -24.70
C LYS A 469 1.55 13.90 -23.66
N GLU A 470 1.69 12.57 -23.69
CA GLU A 470 2.59 11.84 -22.80
C GLU A 470 4.07 12.07 -23.15
N VAL A 471 4.44 11.98 -24.43
CA VAL A 471 5.82 12.22 -24.92
C VAL A 471 6.27 13.65 -24.60
N LEU A 472 5.40 14.65 -24.78
CA LEU A 472 5.67 16.04 -24.36
C LEU A 472 5.81 16.19 -22.84
N ASN A 473 5.20 15.31 -22.03
CA ASN A 473 5.42 15.26 -20.60
C ASN A 473 6.81 14.69 -20.21
N VAL A 474 7.57 14.09 -21.13
CA VAL A 474 8.98 13.70 -20.92
C VAL A 474 9.95 14.89 -21.15
N LEU A 475 9.49 15.97 -21.78
CA LEU A 475 10.30 17.19 -22.00
C LEU A 475 10.38 18.08 -20.75
N ASN A 476 11.49 18.77 -20.58
CA ASN A 476 11.67 19.80 -19.56
C ASN A 476 11.13 21.17 -20.04
N VAL A 477 10.95 22.11 -19.12
CA VAL A 477 10.33 23.42 -19.43
C VAL A 477 11.18 24.25 -20.39
N GLY A 478 12.51 24.09 -20.37
CA GLY A 478 13.41 24.69 -21.36
C GLY A 478 13.17 24.15 -22.77
N GLU A 479 13.16 22.82 -22.94
CA GLU A 479 12.91 22.17 -24.23
C GLU A 479 11.53 22.50 -24.81
N LEU A 480 10.49 22.53 -23.97
CA LEU A 480 9.14 22.94 -24.37
C LEU A 480 9.09 24.42 -24.81
N ARG A 481 9.81 25.29 -24.09
CA ARG A 481 9.96 26.70 -24.46
C ARG A 481 10.74 26.87 -25.76
N ASP A 482 11.79 26.08 -25.99
CA ASP A 482 12.56 26.08 -27.24
C ASP A 482 11.64 25.75 -28.42
N LEU A 483 10.87 24.65 -28.34
CA LEU A 483 9.92 24.23 -29.38
C LEU A 483 8.93 25.35 -29.74
N ILE A 484 8.36 26.02 -28.73
CA ILE A 484 7.43 27.16 -28.92
C ILE A 484 8.17 28.39 -29.45
N SER A 485 9.42 28.63 -29.04
CA SER A 485 10.24 29.74 -29.52
C SER A 485 10.60 29.61 -31.00
N SER A 486 10.68 28.39 -31.53
CA SER A 486 10.90 28.09 -32.95
C SER A 486 9.65 28.20 -33.81
N LEU A 487 8.45 28.38 -33.23
CA LEU A 487 7.22 28.63 -33.99
C LEU A 487 7.20 30.03 -34.62
N ASN A 488 6.58 30.13 -35.81
CA ASN A 488 6.52 31.35 -36.60
C ASN A 488 5.85 32.55 -35.89
N LYS A 489 6.26 33.78 -36.26
CA LYS A 489 5.77 35.03 -35.64
C LYS A 489 4.25 35.22 -35.74
N THR A 490 3.61 34.71 -36.80
CA THR A 490 2.15 34.64 -36.94
C THR A 490 1.50 33.69 -35.94
N HIS A 491 2.09 32.51 -35.74
CA HIS A 491 1.51 31.44 -34.90
C HIS A 491 1.70 31.74 -33.41
N LYS A 492 2.74 32.51 -33.06
CA LYS A 492 2.90 33.10 -31.73
C LYS A 492 1.71 33.97 -31.31
N LYS A 493 1.04 34.70 -32.21
CA LYS A 493 -0.19 35.45 -31.85
C LYS A 493 -1.34 34.54 -31.44
N ILE A 494 -1.55 33.42 -32.14
CA ILE A 494 -2.61 32.45 -31.81
C ILE A 494 -2.32 31.82 -30.44
N ALA A 495 -1.06 31.45 -30.17
CA ALA A 495 -0.62 30.91 -28.87
C ALA A 495 -0.58 31.95 -27.72
N GLN A 496 -0.74 33.25 -28.01
CA GLN A 496 -0.72 34.37 -27.06
C GLN A 496 -2.10 34.80 -26.54
N ASN A 497 -3.20 34.32 -27.14
CA ASN A 497 -4.55 34.54 -26.61
C ASN A 497 -4.89 33.63 -25.41
N SER A 498 -4.04 32.66 -25.09
CA SER A 498 -4.02 32.01 -23.78
C SER A 498 -3.04 32.73 -22.86
N ASP A 499 -3.41 32.90 -21.59
CA ASP A 499 -2.69 33.66 -20.58
C ASP A 499 -1.22 33.22 -20.40
N ARG A 500 -0.36 34.04 -19.79
CA ARG A 500 1.09 33.80 -19.57
C ARG A 500 1.38 32.72 -18.51
N GLY A 501 0.65 31.60 -18.57
CA GLY A 501 0.89 30.41 -17.78
C GLY A 501 2.36 29.99 -17.81
N THR A 502 2.94 29.91 -16.60
CA THR A 502 4.33 29.56 -16.32
C THR A 502 4.51 28.06 -16.11
N ARG A 503 3.42 27.27 -16.10
CA ARG A 503 3.44 25.87 -15.71
C ARG A 503 3.71 24.97 -16.92
N LYS A 504 4.31 23.81 -16.66
CA LYS A 504 4.66 22.83 -17.70
C LYS A 504 3.47 22.42 -18.58
N GLN A 505 2.28 22.23 -18.01
CA GLN A 505 1.10 21.83 -18.78
C GLN A 505 0.63 22.92 -19.76
N ASP A 506 0.79 24.20 -19.43
CA ASP A 506 0.41 25.34 -20.28
C ASP A 506 1.24 25.36 -21.57
N TYR A 507 2.54 25.04 -21.45
CA TYR A 507 3.42 24.86 -22.61
C TYR A 507 3.06 23.61 -23.42
N ILE A 508 2.73 22.48 -22.78
CA ILE A 508 2.31 21.25 -23.48
C ILE A 508 1.00 21.48 -24.24
N ALA A 509 0.01 22.13 -23.64
CA ALA A 509 -1.26 22.50 -24.28
C ALA A 509 -1.04 23.40 -25.51
N ARG A 510 -0.13 24.36 -25.44
CA ARG A 510 0.26 25.21 -26.59
C ARG A 510 0.90 24.41 -27.73
N VAL A 511 1.78 23.44 -27.43
CA VAL A 511 2.39 22.58 -28.46
C VAL A 511 1.34 21.65 -29.09
N LEU A 512 0.44 21.08 -28.29
CA LEU A 512 -0.66 20.24 -28.79
C LEU A 512 -1.63 21.03 -29.67
N ALA A 513 -2.01 22.25 -29.28
CA ALA A 513 -2.84 23.12 -30.11
C ALA A 513 -2.16 23.51 -31.43
N ALA A 514 -0.84 23.76 -31.41
CA ALA A 514 -0.07 24.03 -32.63
C ALA A 514 0.01 22.82 -33.57
N TYR A 515 0.09 21.60 -33.01
CA TYR A 515 0.04 20.34 -33.76
C TYR A 515 -1.35 20.09 -34.37
N GLN A 516 -2.40 20.13 -33.54
CA GLN A 516 -3.80 19.89 -33.96
C GLN A 516 -4.30 20.91 -35.00
N GLY A 517 -3.86 22.17 -34.91
CA GLY A 517 -4.18 23.19 -35.91
C GLY A 517 -3.40 23.08 -37.23
N GLY A 518 -2.55 22.06 -37.41
CA GLY A 518 -1.71 21.89 -38.60
C GLY A 518 -0.66 23.01 -38.79
N LEU A 519 -0.40 23.82 -37.76
CA LEU A 519 0.30 25.10 -37.88
C LEU A 519 1.82 24.97 -38.13
N CYS A 520 2.38 23.75 -38.10
CA CYS A 520 3.77 23.51 -38.48
C CYS A 520 4.01 22.02 -38.81
N PRO A 521 4.20 21.65 -40.09
CA PRO A 521 4.54 20.27 -40.48
C PRO A 521 5.83 19.76 -39.82
N ASN A 522 6.80 20.65 -39.62
CA ASN A 522 8.10 20.32 -39.03
C ASN A 522 8.05 20.18 -37.49
N LEU A 523 6.93 20.47 -36.83
CA LEU A 523 6.82 20.32 -35.37
C LEU A 523 7.04 18.86 -34.94
N THR A 524 6.58 17.92 -35.77
CA THR A 524 6.78 16.48 -35.61
C THR A 524 8.27 16.09 -35.53
N SER A 525 9.09 16.55 -36.48
CA SER A 525 10.53 16.28 -36.49
C SER A 525 11.31 17.09 -35.45
N MET A 526 10.85 18.30 -35.12
CA MET A 526 11.41 19.09 -34.01
C MET A 526 11.18 18.44 -32.64
N ILE A 527 10.01 17.83 -32.41
CA ILE A 527 9.72 17.07 -31.18
C ILE A 527 10.61 15.83 -31.14
N LEU A 528 10.63 15.02 -32.21
CA LEU A 528 11.46 13.81 -32.30
C LEU A 528 12.96 14.11 -32.09
N GLY A 529 13.46 15.22 -32.64
CA GLY A 529 14.84 15.69 -32.44
C GLY A 529 15.16 16.22 -31.04
N LYS A 530 14.14 16.59 -30.23
CA LYS A 530 14.30 16.97 -28.81
C LYS A 530 14.08 15.78 -27.86
N THR A 531 13.26 14.80 -28.22
CA THR A 531 13.01 13.59 -27.40
C THR A 531 14.07 12.51 -27.61
N GLY A 532 14.56 12.34 -28.84
CA GLY A 532 15.28 11.15 -29.26
C GLY A 532 14.41 9.89 -29.22
N ARG A 533 15.04 8.71 -29.32
CA ARG A 533 14.39 7.40 -29.13
C ARG A 533 13.81 7.31 -27.71
N CYS A 534 12.51 7.02 -27.63
CA CYS A 534 11.82 6.79 -26.37
C CYS A 534 11.26 5.37 -26.30
N ILE A 535 11.15 4.85 -25.09
CA ILE A 535 10.66 3.51 -24.77
C ILE A 535 9.52 3.61 -23.75
N ARG A 536 8.52 2.74 -23.90
CA ARG A 536 7.35 2.61 -23.03
C ARG A 536 7.00 1.14 -22.88
N ILE A 537 6.44 0.72 -21.75
CA ILE A 537 5.94 -0.65 -21.58
C ILE A 537 4.68 -0.82 -22.45
N SER A 538 4.56 -1.97 -23.14
CA SER A 538 3.40 -2.18 -24.01
C SER A 538 2.10 -2.26 -23.22
N ALA A 539 0.98 -1.80 -23.79
CA ALA A 539 -0.32 -1.88 -23.13
C ALA A 539 -0.80 -3.35 -22.92
N SER A 540 -0.21 -4.32 -23.63
CA SER A 540 -0.35 -5.74 -23.33
C SER A 540 0.36 -6.09 -22.02
N ALA A 541 1.66 -5.80 -21.94
CA ALA A 541 2.49 -6.14 -20.79
C ALA A 541 2.08 -5.39 -19.52
N GLU A 542 1.77 -4.09 -19.59
CA GLU A 542 1.32 -3.33 -18.40
C GLU A 542 0.05 -3.94 -17.79
N SER A 543 -0.92 -4.35 -18.62
CA SER A 543 -2.15 -5.01 -18.14
C SER A 543 -1.87 -6.38 -17.50
N VAL A 544 -1.00 -7.20 -18.11
CA VAL A 544 -0.71 -8.56 -17.62
C VAL A 544 0.14 -8.55 -16.35
N PHE A 545 1.13 -7.67 -16.27
CA PHE A 545 1.98 -7.54 -15.07
C PHE A 545 1.23 -6.84 -13.93
N TRP A 546 0.34 -5.88 -14.21
CA TRP A 546 -0.54 -5.30 -13.17
C TRP A 546 -1.55 -6.32 -12.63
N ARG A 547 -2.09 -7.20 -13.49
CA ARG A 547 -2.91 -8.35 -13.08
C ARG A 547 -2.14 -9.27 -12.15
N ALA A 548 -0.89 -9.61 -12.48
CA ALA A 548 -0.05 -10.43 -11.61
C ALA A 548 0.26 -9.74 -10.27
N GLU A 549 0.64 -8.46 -10.29
CA GLU A 549 0.85 -7.63 -9.10
C GLU A 549 -0.42 -7.58 -8.22
N ARG A 550 -1.61 -7.50 -8.84
CA ARG A 550 -2.91 -7.51 -8.17
C ARG A 550 -3.28 -8.87 -7.55
N LEU A 551 -3.04 -9.98 -8.26
CA LEU A 551 -3.29 -11.34 -7.77
C LEU A 551 -2.35 -11.72 -6.63
N PHE A 552 -1.12 -11.20 -6.62
CA PHE A 552 -0.14 -11.45 -5.56
C PHE A 552 -0.45 -10.71 -4.25
N PHE A 553 -0.66 -9.38 -4.32
CA PHE A 553 -0.91 -8.58 -3.11
C PHE A 553 -2.38 -8.55 -2.68
N LEU A 554 -3.33 -8.83 -3.60
CA LEU A 554 -4.78 -8.76 -3.35
C LEU A 554 -5.30 -7.39 -2.87
N ASN A 555 -4.50 -6.33 -3.03
CA ASN A 555 -4.86 -4.95 -2.70
C ASN A 555 -4.17 -3.94 -3.64
N GLY A 556 -4.42 -2.64 -3.46
CA GLY A 556 -3.80 -1.56 -4.25
C GLY A 556 -2.82 -0.68 -3.46
N GLU A 557 -2.59 -0.96 -2.17
CA GLU A 557 -1.72 -0.15 -1.31
C GLU A 557 -0.25 -0.61 -1.33
N GLN A 558 -0.02 -1.90 -1.61
CA GLN A 558 1.27 -2.52 -1.89
C GLN A 558 1.59 -2.55 -3.40
N ASP A 559 2.87 -2.56 -3.74
CA ASP A 559 3.42 -2.76 -5.09
C ASP A 559 4.84 -3.36 -4.97
N LEU A 560 5.57 -3.54 -6.09
CA LEU A 560 6.94 -4.08 -6.08
C LEU A 560 7.94 -3.40 -5.10
N SER A 561 7.65 -2.20 -4.57
CA SER A 561 8.49 -1.59 -3.53
C SER A 561 8.43 -2.29 -2.18
N GLU A 562 7.44 -3.14 -1.91
CA GLU A 562 7.35 -3.87 -0.64
C GLU A 562 8.51 -4.86 -0.45
N PHE A 563 8.89 -5.58 -1.52
CA PHE A 563 10.07 -6.45 -1.48
C PHE A 563 11.35 -5.66 -1.15
N LEU A 564 11.47 -4.42 -1.65
CA LEU A 564 12.61 -3.54 -1.33
C LEU A 564 12.60 -3.11 0.15
N LEU A 565 11.43 -2.94 0.77
CA LEU A 565 11.34 -2.65 2.21
C LEU A 565 11.74 -3.87 3.07
N VAL A 566 11.41 -5.08 2.63
CA VAL A 566 11.88 -6.33 3.27
C VAL A 566 13.39 -6.52 3.07
N ASP A 567 13.89 -6.33 1.84
CA ASP A 567 15.32 -6.46 1.51
C ASP A 567 16.23 -5.46 2.23
N LEU A 568 15.70 -4.31 2.61
CA LEU A 568 16.38 -3.29 3.42
C LEU A 568 16.21 -3.50 4.93
N GLY A 569 15.48 -4.53 5.37
CA GLY A 569 15.15 -4.78 6.77
C GLY A 569 14.25 -3.71 7.41
N ILE A 570 13.53 -2.93 6.60
CA ILE A 570 12.61 -1.86 7.05
C ILE A 570 11.25 -2.44 7.46
N VAL A 571 10.83 -3.52 6.81
CA VAL A 571 9.59 -4.26 7.10
C VAL A 571 9.94 -5.74 7.30
N LYS A 572 9.54 -6.30 8.43
CA LYS A 572 9.56 -7.75 8.71
C LYS A 572 8.12 -8.26 8.70
N TYR A 573 7.82 -9.29 7.93
CA TYR A 573 6.49 -9.90 7.93
C TYR A 573 6.34 -10.97 9.03
N PRO A 574 5.10 -11.20 9.54
CA PRO A 574 4.81 -12.30 10.46
C PRO A 574 5.06 -13.67 9.83
N ALA A 575 5.31 -14.68 10.67
CA ALA A 575 5.36 -16.07 10.24
C ALA A 575 3.96 -16.69 10.35
N TYR A 576 3.51 -17.37 9.29
CA TYR A 576 2.23 -18.09 9.19
C TYR A 576 2.28 -19.02 7.97
N ASN A 577 1.40 -20.03 7.90
CA ASN A 577 1.31 -20.90 6.72
C ASN A 577 0.28 -20.39 5.69
N CYS A 578 0.66 -20.39 4.41
CA CYS A 578 -0.27 -20.13 3.31
C CYS A 578 -0.98 -21.44 2.92
N ILE A 579 -2.17 -21.66 3.48
CA ILE A 579 -2.98 -22.87 3.23
C ILE A 579 -4.01 -22.56 2.14
N PHE A 580 -3.87 -23.18 0.97
CA PHE A 580 -4.74 -22.95 -0.18
C PHE A 580 -5.75 -24.09 -0.34
N THR A 581 -7.04 -23.81 -0.17
CA THR A 581 -8.14 -24.76 -0.47
C THR A 581 -9.03 -24.28 -1.61
N ASP A 582 -9.23 -22.97 -1.77
CA ASP A 582 -10.17 -22.40 -2.73
C ASP A 582 -9.52 -21.37 -3.65
N GLN A 583 -10.09 -21.17 -4.84
CA GLN A 583 -9.70 -20.10 -5.75
C GLN A 583 -10.51 -18.83 -5.45
N ILE A 584 -9.84 -17.67 -5.51
CA ILE A 584 -10.50 -16.36 -5.30
C ILE A 584 -11.40 -16.04 -6.50
N PHE A 585 -10.85 -16.23 -7.70
CA PHE A 585 -11.56 -16.13 -8.97
C PHE A 585 -11.71 -17.54 -9.53
N PRO A 586 -12.95 -18.06 -9.73
CA PRO A 586 -13.16 -19.40 -10.27
C PRO A 586 -12.70 -19.49 -11.72
N ASP A 587 -12.92 -18.42 -12.49
CA ASP A 587 -12.58 -18.32 -13.91
C ASP A 587 -12.11 -16.92 -14.29
N ARG A 588 -11.64 -16.79 -15.54
CA ARG A 588 -11.08 -15.56 -16.10
C ARG A 588 -12.12 -14.45 -16.32
N SER A 589 -13.39 -14.78 -16.57
CA SER A 589 -14.45 -13.81 -16.80
C SER A 589 -14.79 -13.02 -15.53
N ASP A 590 -14.84 -13.70 -14.38
CA ASP A 590 -15.01 -13.05 -13.08
C ASP A 590 -13.84 -12.10 -12.75
N LEU A 591 -12.60 -12.55 -12.97
CA LEU A 591 -11.41 -11.68 -12.83
C LEU A 591 -11.49 -10.46 -13.76
N LEU A 592 -11.76 -10.63 -15.05
CA LEU A 592 -11.85 -9.51 -16.00
C LEU A 592 -12.98 -8.53 -15.65
N SER A 593 -14.08 -9.03 -15.09
CA SER A 593 -15.19 -8.19 -14.60
C SER A 593 -14.80 -7.39 -13.36
N TYR A 594 -13.99 -7.97 -12.46
CA TYR A 594 -13.41 -7.29 -11.31
C TYR A 594 -12.40 -6.21 -11.73
N GLU A 595 -11.54 -6.49 -12.71
CA GLU A 595 -10.62 -5.50 -13.30
C GLU A 595 -11.37 -4.33 -13.97
N GLU A 596 -12.43 -4.63 -14.71
CA GLU A 596 -13.28 -3.62 -15.35
C GLU A 596 -13.96 -2.70 -14.32
N ALA A 597 -14.45 -3.27 -13.22
CA ALA A 597 -15.02 -2.48 -12.13
C ALA A 597 -13.98 -1.60 -11.42
N ILE A 598 -12.72 -2.05 -11.31
CA ILE A 598 -11.61 -1.23 -10.79
C ILE A 598 -11.27 -0.08 -11.75
N GLU A 599 -11.30 -0.29 -13.06
CA GLU A 599 -11.09 0.79 -14.03
C GLU A 599 -12.23 1.83 -13.98
N VAL A 600 -13.49 1.41 -13.87
CA VAL A 600 -14.63 2.33 -13.64
C VAL A 600 -14.46 3.11 -12.32
N ALA A 601 -13.95 2.46 -11.27
CA ALA A 601 -13.61 3.15 -10.03
C ALA A 601 -12.47 4.17 -10.23
N GLN A 602 -11.42 3.83 -10.98
CA GLN A 602 -10.32 4.75 -11.26
C GLN A 602 -10.77 5.97 -12.10
N ILE A 603 -11.61 5.76 -13.12
CA ILE A 603 -12.20 6.84 -13.93
C ILE A 603 -13.07 7.76 -13.05
N MET A 604 -13.84 7.20 -12.11
CA MET A 604 -14.63 7.98 -11.14
C MET A 604 -13.74 8.89 -10.27
N ASP A 605 -12.60 8.38 -9.77
CA ASP A 605 -11.66 9.15 -8.95
C ASP A 605 -10.90 10.23 -9.74
N GLU A 606 -10.51 9.94 -10.99
CA GLU A 606 -9.90 10.90 -11.90
C GLU A 606 -10.89 12.01 -12.31
N SER A 607 -12.13 11.65 -12.64
CA SER A 607 -13.18 12.61 -13.01
C SER A 607 -13.53 13.56 -11.85
N LEU A 608 -13.37 13.11 -10.60
CA LEU A 608 -13.50 13.93 -9.39
C LEU A 608 -12.28 14.80 -9.06
N ASP A 609 -11.13 14.61 -9.72
CA ASP A 609 -10.03 15.58 -9.73
C ASP A 609 -10.22 16.62 -10.84
N GLU A 610 -10.73 16.19 -12.00
CA GLU A 610 -10.95 17.05 -13.18
C GLU A 610 -12.26 17.87 -13.11
N ASN A 611 -13.16 17.55 -12.16
CA ASN A 611 -14.52 18.12 -12.03
C ASN A 611 -15.44 17.81 -13.23
N ASN A 612 -15.25 16.62 -13.84
CA ASN A 612 -16.03 16.15 -14.97
C ASN A 612 -17.32 15.43 -14.49
N ASN A 613 -18.36 16.23 -14.24
CA ASN A 613 -19.61 15.77 -13.64
C ASN A 613 -20.38 14.77 -14.54
N GLU A 614 -20.19 14.85 -15.85
CA GLU A 614 -20.73 13.94 -16.85
C GLU A 614 -20.11 12.54 -16.71
N LEU A 615 -18.77 12.44 -16.67
CA LEU A 615 -18.09 11.16 -16.45
C LEU A 615 -18.33 10.58 -15.05
N VAL A 616 -18.46 11.44 -14.03
CA VAL A 616 -18.87 11.01 -12.68
C VAL A 616 -20.27 10.38 -12.71
N SER A 617 -21.25 11.05 -13.31
CA SER A 617 -22.61 10.52 -13.47
C SER A 617 -22.59 9.20 -14.26
N ARG A 618 -21.77 9.13 -15.32
CA ARG A 618 -21.62 7.96 -16.17
C ARG A 618 -21.03 6.73 -15.46
N CYS A 619 -20.02 6.92 -14.60
CA CYS A 619 -19.47 5.83 -13.80
C CYS A 619 -20.52 5.25 -12.84
N VAL A 620 -21.42 6.11 -12.33
CA VAL A 620 -22.54 5.69 -11.47
C VAL A 620 -23.61 4.93 -12.27
N GLU A 621 -23.97 5.38 -13.47
CA GLU A 621 -24.88 4.65 -14.38
C GLU A 621 -24.38 3.24 -14.70
N ILE A 622 -23.11 3.10 -15.11
CA ILE A 622 -22.49 1.81 -15.44
C ILE A 622 -22.49 0.88 -14.22
N SER A 623 -22.12 1.42 -13.05
CA SER A 623 -22.07 0.65 -11.80
C SER A 623 -23.47 0.21 -11.34
N ALA A 624 -24.46 1.11 -11.40
CA ALA A 624 -25.84 0.80 -11.05
C ALA A 624 -26.48 -0.21 -12.02
N SER A 625 -26.15 -0.13 -13.31
CA SER A 625 -26.63 -1.09 -14.32
C SER A 625 -26.09 -2.50 -14.04
N ASN A 626 -24.78 -2.65 -13.81
CA ASN A 626 -24.15 -3.93 -13.48
C ASN A 626 -24.68 -4.52 -12.16
N VAL A 627 -24.87 -3.70 -11.12
CA VAL A 627 -25.47 -4.14 -9.85
C VAL A 627 -26.97 -4.49 -10.02
N SER A 628 -27.67 -3.87 -10.98
CA SER A 628 -29.07 -4.19 -11.27
C SER A 628 -29.22 -5.51 -12.04
N SER A 629 -28.36 -5.78 -13.02
CA SER A 629 -28.34 -7.03 -13.80
C SER A 629 -27.78 -8.22 -13.02
N PHE A 630 -26.93 -7.98 -12.01
CA PHE A 630 -26.45 -9.03 -11.10
C PHE A 630 -27.64 -9.71 -10.39
N VAL A 631 -27.88 -10.97 -10.72
CA VAL A 631 -28.72 -11.86 -9.92
C VAL A 631 -27.90 -12.29 -8.71
N GLU A 632 -28.49 -12.31 -7.51
CA GLU A 632 -27.91 -13.09 -6.41
C GLU A 632 -28.03 -14.57 -6.81
N GLU A 633 -27.04 -15.09 -7.55
CA GLU A 633 -26.88 -16.53 -7.75
C GLU A 633 -26.85 -17.19 -6.37
N ASP A 634 -27.68 -18.21 -6.20
CA ASP A 634 -27.89 -18.83 -4.91
C ASP A 634 -26.68 -19.70 -4.53
N ARG A 635 -25.61 -19.05 -4.04
CA ARG A 635 -24.44 -19.68 -3.42
C ARG A 635 -24.77 -20.32 -2.06
N SER A 636 -26.03 -20.70 -1.84
CA SER A 636 -26.51 -21.55 -0.75
C SER A 636 -25.77 -22.90 -0.71
N SER A 637 -25.31 -23.38 -1.87
CA SER A 637 -24.41 -24.54 -2.03
C SER A 637 -22.98 -24.32 -1.49
N HIS A 638 -22.55 -23.08 -1.32
CA HIS A 638 -21.27 -22.70 -0.70
C HIS A 638 -21.50 -21.73 0.48
N SER A 639 -22.42 -22.10 1.37
CA SER A 639 -22.79 -21.39 2.60
C SER A 639 -21.73 -21.48 3.72
N GLY A 640 -20.45 -21.43 3.35
CA GLY A 640 -19.31 -21.41 4.29
C GLY A 640 -18.93 -19.99 4.71
N SER A 641 -18.50 -19.82 5.96
CA SER A 641 -18.06 -18.53 6.54
C SER A 641 -16.98 -17.83 5.69
N MET A 642 -16.14 -18.61 5.00
CA MET A 642 -15.08 -18.14 4.09
C MET A 642 -15.57 -17.33 2.87
N ALA A 643 -16.81 -17.56 2.41
CA ALA A 643 -17.37 -16.81 1.29
C ALA A 643 -17.52 -15.30 1.59
N ALA A 644 -17.66 -14.93 2.87
CA ALA A 644 -17.89 -13.56 3.29
C ALA A 644 -16.68 -12.64 3.02
N PHE A 645 -15.45 -13.10 3.29
CA PHE A 645 -14.26 -12.29 3.01
C PHE A 645 -13.86 -12.30 1.53
N LEU A 646 -14.04 -13.43 0.84
CA LEU A 646 -13.79 -13.54 -0.60
C LEU A 646 -14.70 -12.63 -1.44
N SER A 647 -15.90 -12.29 -0.94
CA SER A 647 -16.84 -11.39 -1.63
C SER A 647 -16.28 -10.02 -2.04
N CYS A 648 -15.23 -9.54 -1.37
CA CYS A 648 -14.59 -8.25 -1.70
C CYS A 648 -13.79 -8.27 -3.02
N PHE A 649 -13.52 -9.47 -3.56
CA PHE A 649 -12.88 -9.67 -4.86
C PHE A 649 -13.88 -9.79 -6.02
N SER A 650 -15.15 -9.40 -5.82
CA SER A 650 -16.18 -9.44 -6.87
C SER A 650 -16.40 -8.07 -7.54
N ALA A 651 -16.75 -8.09 -8.84
CA ALA A 651 -17.10 -6.88 -9.60
C ALA A 651 -18.24 -6.09 -8.94
N SER A 652 -19.29 -6.78 -8.48
CA SER A 652 -20.43 -6.20 -7.76
C SER A 652 -20.00 -5.44 -6.49
N TRP A 653 -19.06 -5.98 -5.71
CA TRP A 653 -18.55 -5.28 -4.53
C TRP A 653 -17.77 -4.02 -4.89
N VAL A 654 -17.00 -4.02 -5.98
CA VAL A 654 -16.32 -2.81 -6.47
C VAL A 654 -17.33 -1.77 -6.95
N TYR A 655 -18.28 -2.15 -7.81
CA TYR A 655 -19.35 -1.26 -8.30
C TYR A 655 -20.16 -0.66 -7.14
N SER A 656 -20.44 -1.42 -6.07
CA SER A 656 -21.13 -0.88 -4.89
C SER A 656 -20.37 0.26 -4.18
N LYS A 657 -19.04 0.33 -4.31
CA LYS A 657 -18.23 1.45 -3.81
C LYS A 657 -18.29 2.66 -4.74
N VAL A 658 -18.34 2.45 -6.05
CA VAL A 658 -18.54 3.53 -7.04
C VAL A 658 -19.93 4.16 -6.83
N ILE A 659 -20.98 3.34 -6.68
CA ILE A 659 -22.34 3.81 -6.36
C ILE A 659 -22.35 4.58 -5.03
N LEU A 660 -21.67 4.10 -3.99
CA LEU A 660 -21.61 4.79 -2.70
C LEU A 660 -20.91 6.16 -2.76
N LEU A 661 -19.87 6.30 -3.59
CA LEU A 661 -19.24 7.59 -3.88
C LEU A 661 -20.17 8.48 -4.73
N GLY A 662 -20.89 7.89 -5.69
CA GLY A 662 -21.92 8.54 -6.51
C GLY A 662 -23.07 9.11 -5.67
N VAL A 663 -23.54 8.36 -4.67
CA VAL A 663 -24.51 8.84 -3.67
C VAL A 663 -23.96 10.08 -2.96
N SER A 664 -22.73 10.04 -2.44
CA SER A 664 -22.13 11.22 -1.79
C SER A 664 -21.95 12.42 -2.73
N PHE A 665 -21.78 12.20 -4.04
CA PHE A 665 -21.75 13.26 -5.05
C PHE A 665 -23.15 13.82 -5.32
N LEU A 666 -24.16 12.97 -5.53
CA LEU A 666 -25.55 13.39 -5.74
C LEU A 666 -26.13 14.12 -4.52
N GLU A 667 -25.75 13.73 -3.30
CA GLU A 667 -26.06 14.45 -2.05
C GLU A 667 -25.47 15.88 -2.05
N HIS A 668 -24.27 16.07 -2.60
CA HIS A 668 -23.61 17.38 -2.71
C HIS A 668 -24.31 18.27 -3.75
N GLU A 669 -24.65 17.69 -4.90
CA GLU A 669 -25.41 18.35 -5.98
C GLU A 669 -26.92 18.47 -5.67
N GLN A 670 -27.36 18.15 -4.45
CA GLN A 670 -28.74 18.20 -3.97
C GLN A 670 -29.74 17.32 -4.77
N ARG A 671 -29.22 16.35 -5.54
CA ARG A 671 -29.96 15.37 -6.36
C ARG A 671 -30.48 14.20 -5.50
N PHE A 672 -31.08 14.51 -4.35
CA PHE A 672 -31.49 13.54 -3.32
C PHE A 672 -32.38 12.40 -3.85
N LYS A 673 -33.26 12.67 -4.83
CA LYS A 673 -34.12 11.64 -5.43
C LYS A 673 -33.34 10.52 -6.12
N GLU A 674 -32.21 10.85 -6.73
CA GLU A 674 -31.34 9.89 -7.41
C GLU A 674 -30.47 9.13 -6.39
N ALA A 675 -29.96 9.83 -5.38
CA ALA A 675 -29.29 9.21 -4.23
C ALA A 675 -30.20 8.17 -3.52
N ILE A 676 -31.47 8.51 -3.28
CA ILE A 676 -32.50 7.59 -2.73
C ILE A 676 -32.65 6.32 -3.59
N ASN A 677 -32.70 6.44 -4.92
CA ASN A 677 -32.85 5.29 -5.81
C ASN A 677 -31.62 4.36 -5.74
N LEU A 678 -30.41 4.93 -5.74
CA LEU A 678 -29.16 4.17 -5.62
C LEU A 678 -29.01 3.52 -4.24
N LEU A 679 -29.44 4.19 -3.17
CA LEU A 679 -29.44 3.64 -1.82
C LEU A 679 -30.46 2.50 -1.66
N LYS A 680 -31.64 2.61 -2.30
CA LYS A 680 -32.61 1.51 -2.39
C LYS A 680 -32.06 0.32 -3.18
N LEU A 681 -31.38 0.57 -4.31
CA LEU A 681 -30.69 -0.49 -5.08
C LEU A 681 -29.62 -1.21 -4.26
N LEU A 682 -28.77 -0.47 -3.52
CA LEU A 682 -27.75 -1.07 -2.65
C LEU A 682 -28.35 -1.89 -1.50
N LEU A 683 -29.42 -1.38 -0.87
CA LEU A 683 -30.11 -2.09 0.21
C LEU A 683 -30.91 -3.31 -0.27
N ASP A 684 -31.29 -3.37 -1.55
CA ASP A 684 -31.86 -4.57 -2.14
C ASP A 684 -30.76 -5.57 -2.56
N LYS A 685 -29.77 -5.16 -3.34
CA LYS A 685 -28.81 -6.07 -4.01
C LYS A 685 -27.66 -6.62 -3.14
N PHE A 686 -27.53 -6.16 -1.90
CA PHE A 686 -26.51 -6.62 -0.97
C PHE A 686 -27.14 -6.94 0.39
N LYS A 687 -27.74 -8.12 0.55
CA LYS A 687 -28.42 -8.50 1.81
C LYS A 687 -27.44 -8.58 3.00
N CYS A 688 -26.18 -8.95 2.77
CA CYS A 688 -25.18 -9.22 3.80
C CYS A 688 -23.94 -8.32 3.68
N ASP A 689 -24.06 -7.03 4.04
CA ASP A 689 -22.94 -6.07 3.97
C ASP A 689 -22.93 -5.10 5.17
N ARG A 690 -21.77 -4.93 5.82
CA ARG A 690 -21.60 -4.03 7.00
C ARG A 690 -21.91 -2.56 6.69
N ARG A 691 -21.93 -2.15 5.41
CA ARG A 691 -22.32 -0.79 4.97
C ARG A 691 -23.82 -0.55 4.99
N ARG A 692 -24.67 -1.58 5.15
CA ARG A 692 -26.13 -1.44 5.27
C ARG A 692 -26.55 -0.48 6.38
N GLY A 693 -25.78 -0.39 7.48
CA GLY A 693 -26.01 0.62 8.51
C GLY A 693 -25.86 2.06 8.02
N TYR A 694 -24.84 2.32 7.21
CA TYR A 694 -24.63 3.63 6.58
C TYR A 694 -25.69 3.90 5.51
N TRP A 695 -26.04 2.91 4.68
CA TRP A 695 -27.04 3.07 3.62
C TRP A 695 -28.45 3.35 4.17
N ASN A 696 -28.91 2.60 5.19
CA ASN A 696 -30.19 2.88 5.85
C ASN A 696 -30.20 4.29 6.49
N LEU A 697 -29.08 4.70 7.11
CA LEU A 697 -28.94 6.04 7.68
C LEU A 697 -29.01 7.14 6.61
N ARG A 698 -28.29 7.00 5.48
CA ARG A 698 -28.34 7.96 4.37
C ARG A 698 -29.71 7.99 3.71
N LEU A 699 -30.31 6.84 3.41
CA LEU A 699 -31.64 6.76 2.80
C LEU A 699 -32.67 7.48 3.67
N SER A 700 -32.64 7.23 4.98
CA SER A 700 -33.50 7.93 5.93
C SER A 700 -33.22 9.44 5.97
N VAL A 701 -31.96 9.91 5.87
CA VAL A 701 -31.61 11.34 5.79
C VAL A 701 -32.12 11.98 4.49
N ASP A 702 -31.91 11.36 3.34
CA ASP A 702 -32.29 11.93 2.04
C ASP A 702 -33.81 11.99 1.87
N LEU A 703 -34.54 11.01 2.42
CA LEU A 703 -36.00 11.06 2.52
C LEU A 703 -36.50 12.23 3.37
N GLU A 704 -35.77 12.66 4.40
CA GLU A 704 -36.10 13.88 5.15
C GLU A 704 -35.81 15.15 4.33
N HIS A 705 -34.74 15.17 3.53
CA HIS A 705 -34.47 16.28 2.60
C HIS A 705 -35.54 16.43 1.51
N VAL A 706 -36.16 15.33 1.06
CA VAL A 706 -37.30 15.33 0.12
C VAL A 706 -38.65 15.58 0.82
N GLY A 707 -38.69 15.62 2.15
CA GLY A 707 -39.90 15.88 2.95
C GLY A 707 -40.74 14.63 3.29
N CYS A 708 -40.31 13.44 2.86
CA CYS A 708 -40.94 12.14 3.10
C CYS A 708 -40.69 11.63 4.53
N LEU A 709 -41.14 12.40 5.53
CA LEU A 709 -40.81 12.18 6.96
C LEU A 709 -41.31 10.85 7.54
N ASP A 710 -42.41 10.29 7.03
CA ASP A 710 -42.91 8.99 7.49
C ASP A 710 -42.12 7.82 6.90
N GLU A 711 -41.79 7.86 5.60
CA GLU A 711 -40.88 6.88 4.96
C GLU A 711 -39.47 6.98 5.57
N SER A 712 -39.01 8.20 5.87
CA SER A 712 -37.75 8.46 6.59
C SER A 712 -37.72 7.76 7.95
N LEU A 713 -38.81 7.85 8.73
CA LEU A 713 -38.95 7.17 10.02
C LEU A 713 -39.04 5.65 9.84
N GLU A 714 -39.83 5.17 8.88
CA GLU A 714 -40.00 3.74 8.61
C GLU A 714 -38.69 3.06 8.19
N VAL A 715 -37.87 3.70 7.34
CA VAL A 715 -36.52 3.23 7.00
C VAL A 715 -35.62 3.21 8.23
N ALA A 716 -35.70 4.21 9.12
CA ALA A 716 -34.93 4.22 10.35
C ALA A 716 -35.37 3.14 11.36
N GLU A 717 -36.67 2.81 11.42
CA GLU A 717 -37.20 1.73 12.24
C GLU A 717 -36.81 0.35 11.67
N LYS A 718 -36.98 0.12 10.35
CA LYS A 718 -36.55 -1.11 9.67
C LYS A 718 -35.04 -1.33 9.77
N GLY A 719 -34.23 -0.29 9.59
CA GLY A 719 -32.79 -0.36 9.74
C GLY A 719 -32.28 -0.70 11.15
N LEU A 720 -33.13 -0.70 12.19
CA LEU A 720 -32.76 -1.21 13.52
C LEU A 720 -33.04 -2.71 13.70
N LEU A 721 -33.87 -3.30 12.83
CA LEU A 721 -34.14 -4.73 12.76
C LEU A 721 -33.10 -5.50 11.92
N ASP A 722 -32.40 -4.79 11.03
CA ASP A 722 -31.36 -5.33 10.14
C ASP A 722 -30.07 -5.69 10.92
N PRO A 723 -29.63 -6.97 10.94
CA PRO A 723 -28.45 -7.42 11.70
C PRO A 723 -27.11 -6.81 11.26
N TRP A 724 -27.04 -6.23 10.06
CA TRP A 724 -25.84 -5.59 9.53
C TRP A 724 -25.73 -4.11 9.93
N VAL A 725 -26.65 -3.62 10.77
CA VAL A 725 -26.65 -2.22 11.25
C VAL A 725 -26.10 -2.14 12.67
N ARG A 726 -24.79 -1.88 12.73
CA ARG A 726 -23.90 -2.02 13.91
C ARG A 726 -23.27 -0.69 14.34
N ALA A 727 -22.59 -0.71 15.49
CA ALA A 727 -21.80 0.38 16.08
C ALA A 727 -22.44 1.78 15.90
N GLY A 728 -21.68 2.78 15.43
CA GLY A 728 -22.17 4.16 15.27
C GLY A 728 -23.35 4.32 14.31
N SER A 729 -23.52 3.42 13.33
CA SER A 729 -24.70 3.46 12.44
C SER A 729 -25.98 3.11 13.19
N ARG A 730 -25.91 2.12 14.10
CA ARG A 730 -27.03 1.72 14.96
C ARG A 730 -27.42 2.86 15.90
N VAL A 731 -26.46 3.49 16.55
CA VAL A 731 -26.68 4.64 17.45
C VAL A 731 -27.28 5.83 16.70
N ALA A 732 -26.80 6.11 15.49
CA ALA A 732 -27.35 7.16 14.63
C ALA A 732 -28.83 6.90 14.28
N LEU A 733 -29.19 5.67 13.85
CA LEU A 733 -30.58 5.31 13.58
C LEU A 733 -31.46 5.36 14.83
N GLN A 734 -31.00 4.86 15.97
CA GLN A 734 -31.73 4.94 17.25
C GLN A 734 -32.06 6.39 17.62
N ARG A 735 -31.08 7.30 17.51
CA ARG A 735 -31.27 8.74 17.77
C ARG A 735 -32.19 9.39 16.74
N ARG A 736 -32.18 8.91 15.50
CA ARG A 736 -33.06 9.36 14.41
C ARG A 736 -34.52 8.95 14.64
N VAL A 737 -34.78 7.69 15.04
CA VAL A 737 -36.10 7.21 15.46
C VAL A 737 -36.62 8.01 16.67
N LEU A 738 -35.80 8.27 17.68
CA LEU A 738 -36.18 9.08 18.86
C LEU A 738 -36.43 10.57 18.53
N ARG A 739 -35.95 11.06 17.39
CA ARG A 739 -36.18 12.45 16.92
C ARG A 739 -37.43 12.56 16.05
N LEU A 740 -37.63 11.64 15.11
CA LEU A 740 -38.73 11.63 14.15
C LEU A 740 -40.01 11.00 14.72
N GLY A 741 -39.88 9.91 15.49
CA GLY A 741 -40.96 9.18 16.16
C GLY A 741 -41.50 9.89 17.40
N LYS A 742 -41.80 11.19 17.29
CA LYS A 742 -42.55 11.96 18.28
C LYS A 742 -44.04 11.97 17.93
N PRO A 743 -44.95 12.22 18.89
CA PRO A 743 -46.36 12.44 18.58
C PRO A 743 -46.55 13.57 17.56
N PRO A 744 -47.47 13.44 16.58
CA PRO A 744 -48.43 12.35 16.42
C PRO A 744 -47.89 11.08 15.72
N ARG A 745 -46.67 11.09 15.15
CA ARG A 745 -46.16 10.00 14.28
C ARG A 745 -45.96 8.67 15.03
N ARG A 746 -45.48 8.73 16.28
CA ARG A 746 -45.40 7.58 17.20
C ARG A 746 -45.68 8.05 18.62
N TRP A 747 -46.37 7.21 19.40
CA TRP A 747 -46.73 7.48 20.79
C TRP A 747 -46.00 6.58 21.79
N LYS A 748 -45.57 5.38 21.38
CA LYS A 748 -44.75 4.47 22.18
C LYS A 748 -43.28 4.87 22.06
N THR A 749 -42.59 5.03 23.18
CA THR A 749 -41.14 5.25 23.20
C THR A 749 -40.39 3.91 23.10
N PRO A 750 -39.40 3.75 22.20
CA PRO A 750 -38.62 2.52 22.08
C PRO A 750 -37.83 2.17 23.36
N SER A 751 -37.66 0.87 23.63
CA SER A 751 -36.95 0.34 24.81
C SER A 751 -35.51 0.84 24.94
N PHE A 752 -34.77 0.94 23.83
CA PHE A 752 -33.40 1.47 23.80
C PHE A 752 -33.29 2.97 24.16
N SER A 753 -34.40 3.68 24.35
CA SER A 753 -34.41 5.10 24.72
C SER A 753 -33.65 5.40 26.01
N SER A 754 -33.53 4.46 26.95
CA SER A 754 -32.78 4.65 28.20
C SER A 754 -31.27 4.69 27.93
N SER A 755 -30.73 3.63 27.33
CA SER A 755 -29.32 3.50 26.95
C SER A 755 -28.85 4.67 26.07
N VAL A 756 -29.61 5.00 25.01
CA VAL A 756 -29.25 6.06 24.04
C VAL A 756 -29.32 7.47 24.64
N LYS A 757 -29.98 7.63 25.81
CA LYS A 757 -30.05 8.88 26.59
C LYS A 757 -29.21 8.82 27.88
N ARG A 758 -28.41 7.76 28.10
CA ARG A 758 -27.53 7.62 29.27
C ARG A 758 -26.61 8.84 29.35
N LYS A 759 -26.59 9.50 30.50
CA LYS A 759 -25.77 10.69 30.71
C LYS A 759 -24.30 10.26 30.82
N ILE A 760 -23.49 10.64 29.83
CA ILE A 760 -22.03 10.59 29.90
C ILE A 760 -21.58 11.78 30.78
N VAL A 761 -20.52 11.61 31.56
CA VAL A 761 -19.97 12.69 32.40
C VAL A 761 -19.25 13.70 31.51
N GLU A 762 -19.49 14.99 31.74
CA GLU A 762 -18.88 16.08 30.96
C GLU A 762 -18.03 16.98 31.88
N VAL A 763 -16.71 16.94 31.67
CA VAL A 763 -15.73 17.81 32.35
C VAL A 763 -15.49 19.03 31.47
N HIS A 764 -15.21 20.19 32.06
CA HIS A 764 -15.00 21.44 31.33
C HIS A 764 -13.64 22.05 31.72
N VAL A 765 -12.76 22.25 30.74
CA VAL A 765 -11.39 22.77 30.91
C VAL A 765 -11.29 24.10 30.15
N GLN A 766 -10.70 25.12 30.77
CA GLN A 766 -10.50 26.42 30.15
C GLN A 766 -9.08 26.56 29.60
N GLY A 767 -8.94 26.75 28.29
CA GLY A 767 -7.65 27.01 27.65
C GLY A 767 -7.52 28.45 27.19
N ARG A 768 -6.31 29.03 27.29
CA ARG A 768 -5.97 30.33 26.70
C ARG A 768 -5.65 30.15 25.20
N PRO A 769 -6.47 30.63 24.25
CA PRO A 769 -6.33 30.30 22.83
C PRO A 769 -5.24 31.12 22.13
N LEU A 770 -4.48 30.48 21.24
CA LEU A 770 -3.55 31.14 20.31
C LEU A 770 -4.21 31.56 18.99
N ASN A 771 -5.24 30.85 18.55
CA ASN A 771 -5.90 31.10 17.26
C ASN A 771 -7.40 30.79 17.26
N CYS A 772 -8.24 31.81 17.09
CA CYS A 772 -9.70 31.67 17.03
C CYS A 772 -10.26 31.56 15.59
N LYS A 773 -9.43 31.22 14.59
CA LYS A 773 -9.81 31.21 13.16
C LYS A 773 -10.54 29.92 12.78
N THR A 774 -11.79 30.06 12.33
CA THR A 774 -12.60 28.96 11.77
C THR A 774 -11.83 28.21 10.67
N GLY A 775 -11.78 26.88 10.77
CA GLY A 775 -11.14 26.00 9.77
C GLY A 775 -9.66 25.68 10.05
N VAL A 776 -9.03 26.32 11.04
CA VAL A 776 -7.68 25.95 11.53
C VAL A 776 -7.84 25.05 12.76
N LYS A 777 -6.89 24.13 13.03
CA LYS A 777 -6.83 23.45 14.34
C LYS A 777 -6.68 24.51 15.44
N ASN A 778 -7.50 24.42 16.50
CA ASN A 778 -7.35 25.27 17.67
C ASN A 778 -6.06 24.88 18.41
N VAL A 779 -5.25 25.88 18.77
CA VAL A 779 -4.00 25.74 19.53
C VAL A 779 -4.13 26.60 20.78
N PHE A 780 -3.60 26.11 21.89
CA PHE A 780 -3.71 26.72 23.20
C PHE A 780 -2.33 26.93 23.82
N TYR A 781 -2.24 27.82 24.81
CA TYR A 781 -1.11 27.84 25.73
C TYR A 781 -1.33 26.76 26.80
N GLY A 782 -0.33 25.91 27.00
CA GLY A 782 -0.30 24.95 28.11
C GLY A 782 -0.03 25.61 29.47
N GLU A 783 0.02 24.80 30.52
CA GLU A 783 0.42 25.23 31.87
C GLU A 783 1.90 25.63 31.95
N ASP A 784 2.72 24.99 31.12
CA ASP A 784 4.12 25.32 30.80
C ASP A 784 4.29 26.66 30.06
N GLY A 785 3.22 27.20 29.48
CA GLY A 785 3.24 28.38 28.60
C GLY A 785 3.63 28.07 27.15
N ASP A 786 3.81 26.80 26.79
CA ASP A 786 4.17 26.35 25.45
C ASP A 786 2.92 26.11 24.57
N ARG A 787 3.11 25.78 23.29
CA ARG A 787 2.00 25.68 22.31
C ARG A 787 1.44 24.25 22.20
N CYS A 788 0.26 24.02 22.78
CA CYS A 788 -0.36 22.70 22.90
C CYS A 788 -1.64 22.53 22.05
N GLY A 789 -2.04 21.27 21.81
CA GLY A 789 -3.35 20.91 21.25
C GLY A 789 -4.48 20.96 22.29
N VAL A 790 -5.72 20.64 21.90
CA VAL A 790 -6.83 20.47 22.87
C VAL A 790 -6.68 19.18 23.67
N GLU A 791 -6.14 18.17 23.02
CA GLU A 791 -5.89 16.81 23.52
C GLU A 791 -4.73 16.83 24.54
N GLU A 792 -3.70 17.62 24.23
CA GLU A 792 -2.54 17.86 25.11
C GLU A 792 -2.91 18.72 26.33
N LEU A 793 -3.70 19.79 26.14
CA LEU A 793 -4.21 20.60 27.26
C LEU A 793 -5.07 19.76 28.22
N ALA A 794 -5.85 18.81 27.67
CA ALA A 794 -6.60 17.87 28.49
C ALA A 794 -5.68 16.91 29.26
N LEU A 795 -4.59 16.39 28.66
CA LEU A 795 -3.58 15.59 29.36
C LEU A 795 -2.93 16.37 30.51
N GLN A 796 -2.51 17.62 30.28
CA GLN A 796 -1.97 18.49 31.33
C GLN A 796 -2.95 18.66 32.49
N TYR A 797 -4.22 18.99 32.18
CA TYR A 797 -5.28 19.08 33.20
C TYR A 797 -5.44 17.78 34.00
N TYR A 798 -5.51 16.60 33.37
CA TYR A 798 -5.69 15.34 34.09
C TYR A 798 -4.45 14.91 34.90
N ALA A 799 -3.24 15.29 34.49
CA ALA A 799 -2.03 15.11 35.27
C ALA A 799 -1.95 16.06 36.48
N GLY A 800 -2.51 17.27 36.35
CA GLY A 800 -2.71 18.23 37.43
C GLY A 800 -4.07 18.09 38.13
N GLU A 801 -4.87 19.17 38.07
CA GLU A 801 -6.11 19.36 38.83
C GLU A 801 -7.17 18.26 38.60
N GLY A 802 -7.17 17.59 37.45
CA GLY A 802 -8.08 16.50 37.08
C GLY A 802 -7.82 15.16 37.79
N GLY A 803 -6.83 15.10 38.69
CA GLY A 803 -6.68 14.01 39.66
C GLY A 803 -5.44 13.13 39.49
N SER A 804 -4.33 13.70 39.03
CA SER A 804 -3.01 13.04 38.95
C SER A 804 -3.01 11.73 38.17
N TRP A 805 -3.57 11.77 36.96
CA TRP A 805 -3.55 10.68 36.01
C TRP A 805 -2.28 10.70 35.15
N GLN A 806 -1.74 9.53 34.85
CA GLN A 806 -0.90 9.31 33.69
C GLN A 806 -1.79 9.00 32.48
N GLY A 807 -1.26 9.11 31.26
CA GLY A 807 -2.03 8.74 30.07
C GLY A 807 -1.41 9.22 28.77
N VAL A 808 -2.04 8.82 27.66
CA VAL A 808 -1.57 9.12 26.31
C VAL A 808 -2.72 9.46 25.36
N HIS A 809 -2.48 10.45 24.49
CA HIS A 809 -3.36 10.78 23.37
C HIS A 809 -3.06 9.84 22.19
N THR A 810 -3.99 8.90 21.91
CA THR A 810 -3.73 7.83 20.94
C THR A 810 -4.84 7.52 19.96
N GLU A 811 -6.05 8.05 20.18
CA GLU A 811 -7.28 7.59 19.51
C GLU A 811 -7.43 6.07 19.68
N SER A 812 -7.68 5.34 18.59
CA SER A 812 -7.75 3.86 18.60
C SER A 812 -6.35 3.18 18.61
N GLY A 813 -5.26 3.94 18.57
CA GLY A 813 -3.91 3.41 18.30
C GLY A 813 -3.38 2.45 19.37
N ILE A 814 -3.46 2.81 20.66
CA ILE A 814 -2.98 1.93 21.73
C ILE A 814 -3.83 0.67 21.86
N TRP A 815 -5.14 0.80 21.69
CA TRP A 815 -6.11 -0.29 21.76
C TRP A 815 -5.90 -1.35 20.69
N LEU A 816 -5.63 -0.93 19.44
CA LEU A 816 -5.30 -1.85 18.35
C LEU A 816 -3.90 -2.46 18.50
N THR A 817 -2.97 -1.76 19.17
CA THR A 817 -1.65 -2.30 19.51
C THR A 817 -1.76 -3.38 20.59
N ILE A 818 -2.48 -3.12 21.68
CA ILE A 818 -2.76 -4.10 22.75
C ILE A 818 -3.52 -5.30 22.18
N PHE A 819 -4.56 -5.09 21.37
CA PHE A 819 -5.29 -6.17 20.69
C PHE A 819 -4.36 -7.04 19.83
N GLY A 820 -3.56 -6.43 18.95
CA GLY A 820 -2.68 -7.18 18.05
C GLY A 820 -1.55 -7.93 18.76
N LEU A 821 -1.08 -7.44 19.91
CA LEU A 821 -0.11 -8.16 20.74
C LEU A 821 -0.75 -9.34 21.46
N LEU A 822 -1.89 -9.14 22.14
CA LEU A 822 -2.56 -10.19 22.92
C LEU A 822 -3.14 -11.29 22.04
N MET A 823 -3.69 -10.94 20.87
CA MET A 823 -4.31 -11.86 19.91
C MET A 823 -3.31 -12.37 18.85
N TRP A 824 -2.00 -12.19 19.01
CA TRP A 824 -1.02 -12.48 17.95
C TRP A 824 -1.16 -13.90 17.38
N ASP A 825 -1.12 -14.92 18.25
CA ASP A 825 -1.25 -16.33 17.87
C ASP A 825 -2.62 -16.65 17.23
N VAL A 826 -3.67 -15.91 17.58
CA VAL A 826 -5.01 -16.05 16.99
C VAL A 826 -5.05 -15.39 15.60
N VAL A 827 -4.47 -14.21 15.46
CA VAL A 827 -4.41 -13.46 14.19
C VAL A 827 -3.62 -14.23 13.14
N PHE A 828 -2.54 -14.90 13.54
CA PHE A 828 -1.66 -15.69 12.65
C PHE A 828 -1.89 -17.21 12.71
N ALA A 829 -2.99 -17.66 13.34
CA ALA A 829 -3.40 -19.07 13.37
C ALA A 829 -3.62 -19.65 11.95
N ASP A 830 -3.31 -20.94 11.80
CA ASP A 830 -3.42 -21.70 10.55
C ASP A 830 -4.88 -21.91 10.13
N VAL A 831 -5.42 -20.95 9.37
CA VAL A 831 -6.78 -20.99 8.81
C VAL A 831 -6.72 -21.01 7.27
N PRO A 832 -7.47 -21.89 6.58
CA PRO A 832 -7.49 -21.94 5.12
C PRO A 832 -7.83 -20.62 4.42
N ASN A 833 -7.12 -20.33 3.34
CA ASN A 833 -7.23 -19.17 2.44
C ASN A 833 -7.05 -17.77 3.03
N VAL A 834 -7.01 -17.58 4.36
CA VAL A 834 -6.88 -16.23 4.93
C VAL A 834 -5.48 -15.64 4.72
N PHE A 835 -4.49 -16.48 4.48
CA PHE A 835 -3.14 -16.12 4.02
C PHE A 835 -2.88 -16.71 2.64
N ARG A 836 -2.55 -15.84 1.67
CA ARG A 836 -2.33 -16.17 0.26
C ARG A 836 -0.91 -15.88 -0.21
N THR A 837 -0.20 -14.94 0.41
CA THR A 837 1.24 -14.68 0.21
C THR A 837 1.93 -14.32 1.52
N LYS A 838 3.26 -14.36 1.54
CA LYS A 838 4.11 -14.02 2.71
C LYS A 838 4.23 -12.51 3.00
N PHE A 839 3.38 -11.68 2.38
CA PHE A 839 3.42 -10.21 2.44
C PHE A 839 2.14 -9.61 3.04
N GLN A 840 1.43 -10.37 3.89
CA GLN A 840 0.23 -9.91 4.60
C GLN A 840 0.54 -9.50 6.04
N THR A 841 -0.01 -8.36 6.47
CA THR A 841 0.06 -7.90 7.88
C THR A 841 -1.13 -8.35 8.73
N ALA A 842 -2.07 -9.07 8.13
CA ALA A 842 -3.27 -9.64 8.77
C ALA A 842 -3.88 -10.73 7.87
N PRO A 843 -4.67 -11.65 8.43
CA PRO A 843 -5.47 -12.57 7.64
C PRO A 843 -6.59 -11.82 6.91
N LEU A 844 -6.96 -12.27 5.71
CA LEU A 844 -7.97 -11.62 4.85
C LEU A 844 -9.36 -11.53 5.50
N ASP A 845 -9.64 -12.37 6.50
CA ASP A 845 -10.92 -12.43 7.19
C ASP A 845 -11.02 -11.49 8.40
N LEU A 846 -9.93 -10.86 8.87
CA LEU A 846 -9.90 -10.02 10.09
C LEU A 846 -10.97 -8.91 10.11
N GLU A 847 -11.26 -8.29 8.98
CA GLU A 847 -12.30 -7.25 8.87
C GLU A 847 -13.71 -7.84 8.64
N THR A 848 -13.92 -9.11 9.03
CA THR A 848 -15.16 -9.87 8.87
C THR A 848 -15.52 -10.75 10.06
N ASP A 849 -16.82 -10.98 10.23
CA ASP A 849 -17.43 -11.86 11.25
C ASP A 849 -16.82 -13.28 11.26
N SER A 850 -16.35 -13.75 10.10
CA SER A 850 -15.70 -15.05 9.93
C SER A 850 -14.48 -15.23 10.82
N PHE A 851 -13.74 -14.14 11.09
CA PHE A 851 -12.55 -14.15 11.94
C PHE A 851 -12.84 -14.74 13.33
N TYR A 852 -13.94 -14.29 13.95
CA TYR A 852 -14.41 -14.77 15.24
C TYR A 852 -15.14 -16.11 15.15
N GLU A 853 -15.90 -16.37 14.09
CA GLU A 853 -16.59 -17.65 13.92
C GLU A 853 -15.63 -18.84 13.81
N VAL A 854 -14.60 -18.71 12.97
CA VAL A 854 -13.65 -19.79 12.66
C VAL A 854 -12.64 -20.03 13.79
N ARG A 855 -12.29 -18.98 14.55
CA ARG A 855 -11.32 -19.06 15.65
C ARG A 855 -11.96 -19.00 17.04
N ARG A 856 -13.28 -19.19 17.15
CA ARG A 856 -14.06 -18.96 18.38
C ARG A 856 -13.43 -19.59 19.61
N ASP A 857 -13.05 -20.87 19.52
CA ASP A 857 -12.57 -21.64 20.67
C ASP A 857 -11.16 -21.18 21.10
N LEU A 858 -10.31 -20.76 20.15
CA LEU A 858 -9.02 -20.13 20.43
C LEU A 858 -9.19 -18.75 21.07
N ILE A 859 -10.14 -17.96 20.55
CA ILE A 859 -10.46 -16.62 21.04
C ILE A 859 -10.98 -16.67 22.47
N GLU A 860 -12.02 -17.47 22.74
CA GLU A 860 -12.62 -17.52 24.08
C GLU A 860 -11.68 -18.18 25.11
N ALA A 861 -10.85 -19.15 24.73
CA ALA A 861 -9.83 -19.71 25.62
C ALA A 861 -8.66 -18.73 25.90
N LEU A 862 -8.36 -17.80 25.00
CA LEU A 862 -7.41 -16.71 25.23
C LEU A 862 -8.04 -15.61 26.09
N LEU A 863 -9.32 -15.29 25.84
CA LEU A 863 -10.05 -14.30 26.63
C LEU A 863 -10.23 -14.74 28.08
N ASP A 864 -10.51 -16.01 28.35
CA ASP A 864 -10.54 -16.56 29.71
C ASP A 864 -9.22 -16.35 30.46
N LYS A 865 -8.06 -16.57 29.81
CA LYS A 865 -6.73 -16.27 30.38
C LYS A 865 -6.55 -14.77 30.67
N ILE A 866 -7.04 -13.90 29.78
CA ILE A 866 -6.99 -12.45 29.95
C ILE A 866 -7.89 -12.01 31.13
N GLU A 867 -9.10 -12.57 31.25
CA GLU A 867 -10.02 -12.34 32.36
C GLU A 867 -9.41 -12.78 33.71
N HIS A 868 -8.68 -13.90 33.71
CA HIS A 868 -7.91 -14.41 34.87
C HIS A 868 -6.53 -13.77 35.09
N GLY A 869 -6.17 -12.71 34.33
CA GLY A 869 -5.03 -11.84 34.64
C GLY A 869 -3.73 -12.09 33.87
N MET A 870 -3.67 -13.07 32.97
CA MET A 870 -2.46 -13.38 32.16
C MET A 870 -2.07 -12.28 31.15
N ALA A 871 -2.85 -11.20 31.05
CA ALA A 871 -2.75 -10.21 29.98
C ALA A 871 -1.40 -9.46 29.94
N GLU A 872 -0.79 -9.15 31.08
CA GLU A 872 0.51 -8.46 31.10
C GLU A 872 1.64 -9.38 30.60
N GLU A 873 1.63 -10.65 31.03
CA GLU A 873 2.61 -11.68 30.62
C GLU A 873 2.51 -12.00 29.13
N LEU A 874 1.28 -12.23 28.62
CA LEU A 874 1.01 -12.45 27.19
C LEU A 874 1.48 -11.26 26.33
N LEU A 875 1.29 -10.03 26.80
CA LEU A 875 1.75 -8.83 26.10
C LEU A 875 3.28 -8.74 26.05
N ILE A 876 3.97 -9.07 27.16
CA ILE A 876 5.44 -9.10 27.21
C ILE A 876 5.99 -10.17 26.27
N MET A 877 5.50 -11.42 26.35
CA MET A 877 5.94 -12.52 25.50
C MET A 877 5.78 -12.21 24.01
N SER A 878 4.62 -11.64 23.63
CA SER A 878 4.31 -11.21 22.26
C SER A 878 5.21 -10.06 21.80
N TRP A 879 5.45 -9.06 22.67
CA TRP A 879 6.36 -7.96 22.36
C TRP A 879 7.79 -8.45 22.12
N GLU A 880 8.35 -9.25 23.03
CA GLU A 880 9.73 -9.75 22.94
C GLU A 880 9.93 -10.67 21.73
N SER A 881 8.93 -11.50 21.40
CA SER A 881 8.99 -12.42 20.25
C SER A 881 8.80 -11.73 18.91
N HIS A 882 8.08 -10.60 18.86
CA HIS A 882 7.56 -10.04 17.60
C HIS A 882 7.89 -8.57 17.34
N VAL A 883 8.63 -7.87 18.21
CA VAL A 883 9.03 -6.47 18.01
C VAL A 883 9.59 -6.19 16.61
N GLY A 884 9.10 -5.11 15.98
CA GLY A 884 9.41 -4.73 14.60
C GLY A 884 8.68 -5.52 13.50
N THR A 885 7.88 -6.53 13.85
CA THR A 885 7.13 -7.35 12.88
C THR A 885 5.80 -6.70 12.51
N ALA A 886 5.48 -6.59 11.22
CA ALA A 886 4.36 -5.79 10.73
C ALA A 886 3.00 -6.48 10.91
N CYS A 887 2.24 -6.06 11.92
CA CYS A 887 0.87 -6.51 12.17
C CYS A 887 -0.14 -5.36 12.05
N ARG A 888 -1.31 -5.63 11.44
CA ARG A 888 -2.42 -4.67 11.26
C ARG A 888 -2.91 -4.18 12.62
N GLY A 889 -2.64 -2.91 12.93
CA GLY A 889 -3.09 -2.25 14.17
C GLY A 889 -2.00 -2.06 15.22
N VAL A 890 -0.90 -2.82 15.14
CA VAL A 890 0.27 -2.70 16.02
C VAL A 890 1.15 -1.54 15.56
N ASN A 891 1.62 -0.72 16.51
CA ASN A 891 2.52 0.40 16.22
C ASN A 891 3.69 0.48 17.21
N TRP A 892 4.76 -0.25 16.88
CA TRP A 892 6.00 -0.35 17.66
C TRP A 892 6.69 1.01 17.93
N ASP A 893 6.57 1.97 17.01
CA ASP A 893 7.23 3.28 17.11
C ASP A 893 6.47 4.28 18.01
N LYS A 894 5.21 4.00 18.39
CA LYS A 894 4.34 4.95 19.12
C LYS A 894 4.20 4.66 20.62
N HIS A 895 4.46 3.43 21.06
CA HIS A 895 4.21 3.00 22.44
C HIS A 895 5.36 2.16 22.97
N SER A 896 5.85 2.48 24.17
CA SER A 896 6.82 1.64 24.88
C SER A 896 6.13 0.45 25.56
N LEU A 897 6.89 -0.64 25.75
CA LEU A 897 6.44 -1.79 26.53
C LEU A 897 5.99 -1.40 27.95
N SER A 898 6.66 -0.42 28.57
CA SER A 898 6.28 0.13 29.89
C SER A 898 4.90 0.78 29.90
N GLU A 899 4.55 1.59 28.89
CA GLU A 899 3.21 2.19 28.78
C GLU A 899 2.13 1.14 28.51
N LEU A 900 2.43 0.17 27.63
CA LEU A 900 1.49 -0.89 27.27
C LEU A 900 1.18 -1.82 28.46
N ARG A 901 2.20 -2.19 29.25
CA ARG A 901 2.03 -2.91 30.51
C ARG A 901 1.19 -2.10 31.50
N ALA A 902 1.57 -0.85 31.78
CA ALA A 902 0.83 0.00 32.72
C ALA A 902 -0.64 0.19 32.32
N ALA A 903 -0.92 0.38 31.03
CA ALA A 903 -2.27 0.43 30.49
C ALA A 903 -3.03 -0.88 30.76
N VAL A 904 -2.50 -2.04 30.35
CA VAL A 904 -3.15 -3.36 30.55
C VAL A 904 -3.45 -3.63 32.03
N THR A 905 -2.47 -3.41 32.92
CA THR A 905 -2.61 -3.64 34.36
C THR A 905 -3.65 -2.72 35.00
N CYS A 906 -3.79 -1.47 34.53
CA CYS A 906 -4.79 -0.52 35.03
C CYS A 906 -6.19 -0.68 34.40
N ILE A 907 -6.28 -1.26 33.20
CA ILE A 907 -7.56 -1.62 32.55
C ILE A 907 -8.19 -2.84 33.23
N GLY A 908 -7.39 -3.85 33.55
CA GLY A 908 -7.85 -5.09 34.18
C GLY A 908 -8.49 -6.09 33.21
N GLY A 909 -8.38 -7.39 33.54
CA GLY A 909 -8.71 -8.51 32.66
C GLY A 909 -10.12 -8.49 32.06
N LEU A 910 -11.15 -8.34 32.88
CA LEU A 910 -12.56 -8.34 32.45
C LEU A 910 -12.88 -7.27 31.39
N CYS A 911 -12.39 -6.05 31.61
CA CYS A 911 -12.61 -4.93 30.69
C CYS A 911 -11.81 -5.10 29.39
N LEU A 912 -10.57 -5.60 29.51
CA LEU A 912 -9.67 -5.86 28.39
C LEU A 912 -10.19 -6.99 27.49
N ALA A 913 -10.60 -8.11 28.07
CA ALA A 913 -11.23 -9.22 27.35
C ALA A 913 -12.52 -8.79 26.67
N SER A 914 -13.37 -7.99 27.32
CA SER A 914 -14.58 -7.44 26.70
C SER A 914 -14.26 -6.60 25.44
N ILE A 915 -13.22 -5.76 25.47
CA ILE A 915 -12.75 -5.01 24.30
C ILE A 915 -12.18 -5.95 23.23
N CYS A 916 -11.34 -6.91 23.59
CA CYS A 916 -10.74 -7.86 22.65
C CYS A 916 -11.79 -8.75 21.96
N ARG A 917 -12.81 -9.21 22.70
CA ARG A 917 -13.97 -9.95 22.19
C ARG A 917 -14.75 -9.12 21.16
N ASN A 918 -15.04 -7.86 21.48
CA ASN A 918 -15.75 -6.93 20.58
C ASN A 918 -14.94 -6.56 19.33
N LEU A 919 -13.61 -6.40 19.45
CA LEU A 919 -12.71 -6.19 18.31
C LEU A 919 -12.55 -7.43 17.44
N ALA A 920 -12.56 -8.65 18.01
CA ALA A 920 -12.56 -9.88 17.22
C ALA A 920 -13.89 -10.09 16.46
N GLN A 921 -15.02 -9.77 17.08
CA GLN A 921 -16.36 -9.96 16.49
C GLN A 921 -16.67 -8.97 15.34
N ASP A 922 -16.23 -7.71 15.42
CA ASP A 922 -16.37 -6.75 14.31
C ASP A 922 -15.25 -5.70 14.31
N TYR A 923 -14.02 -6.14 14.00
CA TYR A 923 -12.85 -5.27 13.88
C TYR A 923 -13.12 -4.07 12.97
N ARG A 924 -13.83 -4.29 11.85
CA ARG A 924 -14.13 -3.24 10.86
C ARG A 924 -14.99 -2.11 11.42
N SER A 925 -16.02 -2.45 12.20
CA SER A 925 -16.92 -1.47 12.81
C SER A 925 -16.30 -0.78 14.02
N TRP A 926 -15.38 -1.44 14.73
CA TRP A 926 -14.87 -0.96 16.03
C TRP A 926 -13.45 -0.39 16.01
N SER A 927 -12.60 -0.68 15.01
CA SER A 927 -11.22 -0.19 14.90
C SER A 927 -11.07 1.33 14.65
N SER A 928 -12.10 2.13 14.91
CA SER A 928 -12.07 3.59 14.83
C SER A 928 -13.07 4.22 15.80
N GLY A 929 -12.76 5.45 16.24
CA GLY A 929 -13.62 6.23 17.13
C GLY A 929 -13.58 5.82 18.61
N MET A 930 -12.55 5.10 19.05
CA MET A 930 -12.19 5.07 20.47
C MET A 930 -11.96 6.50 20.99
N PRO A 931 -12.17 6.76 22.29
CA PRO A 931 -11.84 8.04 22.93
C PRO A 931 -10.38 8.45 22.72
N ASP A 932 -10.12 9.75 22.60
CA ASP A 932 -8.81 10.29 22.24
C ASP A 932 -7.72 9.93 23.27
N LEU A 933 -8.06 10.01 24.56
CA LEU A 933 -7.15 9.73 25.67
C LEU A 933 -7.50 8.39 26.35
N LEU A 934 -6.49 7.57 26.57
CA LEU A 934 -6.48 6.55 27.61
C LEU A 934 -5.65 7.08 28.78
N LEU A 935 -6.26 7.17 29.95
CA LEU A 935 -5.65 7.57 31.21
C LEU A 935 -5.60 6.40 32.19
N TRP A 936 -4.57 6.35 33.03
CA TRP A 936 -4.44 5.38 34.12
C TRP A 936 -3.77 5.99 35.35
N ARG A 937 -3.92 5.32 36.49
CA ARG A 937 -3.09 5.52 37.67
C ARG A 937 -3.09 4.26 38.53
N PHE A 938 -1.96 3.98 39.18
CA PHE A 938 -1.86 2.95 40.20
C PHE A 938 -2.43 3.47 41.53
N ARG A 939 -3.09 2.59 42.28
CA ARG A 939 -3.49 2.82 43.68
C ARG A 939 -2.57 2.04 44.62
N ASP A 940 -2.35 0.78 44.28
CA ASP A 940 -1.42 -0.15 44.92
C ASP A 940 -0.55 -0.81 43.83
N ASP A 941 0.59 -1.40 44.17
CA ASP A 941 1.54 -2.04 43.22
C ASP A 941 0.88 -3.08 42.29
N TYR A 942 -0.22 -3.68 42.72
CA TYR A 942 -0.97 -4.72 42.01
C TYR A 942 -2.36 -4.28 41.52
N ARG A 943 -2.72 -2.99 41.69
CA ARG A 943 -4.03 -2.46 41.27
C ARG A 943 -3.95 -1.01 40.82
N GLY A 944 -4.25 -0.79 39.55
CA GLY A 944 -4.58 0.52 39.01
C GLY A 944 -6.07 0.69 38.68
N GLU A 945 -6.38 1.84 38.11
CA GLU A 945 -7.66 2.13 37.48
C GLU A 945 -7.44 2.88 36.16
N ALA A 946 -8.27 2.59 35.16
CA ALA A 946 -8.25 3.26 33.86
C ALA A 946 -9.48 4.16 33.67
N LYS A 947 -9.27 5.29 33.01
CA LYS A 947 -10.32 6.22 32.55
C LYS A 947 -10.12 6.50 31.07
N LEU A 948 -11.19 6.46 30.29
CA LEU A 948 -11.18 6.93 28.90
C LEU A 948 -11.80 8.31 28.79
N VAL A 949 -11.15 9.21 28.06
CA VAL A 949 -11.62 10.58 27.88
C VAL A 949 -11.64 10.96 26.41
N GLU A 950 -12.80 11.42 25.97
CA GLU A 950 -13.04 11.97 24.64
C GLU A 950 -12.99 13.50 24.70
N VAL A 951 -12.09 14.12 23.95
CA VAL A 951 -11.76 15.54 24.03
C VAL A 951 -12.49 16.31 22.94
N LYS A 952 -13.22 17.36 23.33
CA LYS A 952 -13.99 18.20 22.42
C LYS A 952 -13.65 19.68 22.60
N GLY A 953 -12.97 20.22 21.59
CA GLY A 953 -12.75 21.67 21.47
C GLY A 953 -14.05 22.47 21.24
N PRO A 954 -14.00 23.81 21.28
CA PRO A 954 -15.18 24.67 21.51
C PRO A 954 -16.34 24.59 20.50
N ARG A 955 -16.16 23.90 19.37
CA ARG A 955 -17.17 23.73 18.30
C ARG A 955 -17.38 22.27 17.88
N ASP A 956 -16.62 21.33 18.44
CA ASP A 956 -16.70 19.92 18.04
C ASP A 956 -17.82 19.17 18.79
N ARG A 957 -18.23 18.03 18.26
CA ARG A 957 -19.32 17.21 18.78
C ARG A 957 -18.99 15.73 18.67
N LEU A 958 -19.36 14.96 19.71
CA LEU A 958 -19.28 13.50 19.70
C LEU A 958 -19.91 12.92 18.42
N SER A 959 -19.10 12.23 17.62
CA SER A 959 -19.59 11.45 16.49
C SER A 959 -20.44 10.28 16.98
N GLU A 960 -21.31 9.75 16.11
CA GLU A 960 -22.19 8.62 16.50
C GLU A 960 -21.39 7.32 16.73
N GLN A 961 -20.20 7.19 16.12
CA GLN A 961 -19.25 6.10 16.39
C GLN A 961 -18.61 6.24 17.78
N GLN A 962 -18.11 7.43 18.15
CA GLN A 962 -17.60 7.68 19.50
C GLN A 962 -18.71 7.44 20.54
N ARG A 963 -19.96 7.81 20.26
CA ARG A 963 -21.10 7.50 21.15
C ARG A 963 -21.34 6.00 21.31
N ALA A 964 -21.14 5.19 20.27
CA ALA A 964 -21.22 3.74 20.37
C ALA A 964 -20.12 3.19 21.29
N TRP A 965 -18.88 3.66 21.13
CA TRP A 965 -17.76 3.29 22.01
C TRP A 965 -17.99 3.72 23.46
N LEU A 966 -18.32 4.99 23.70
CA LEU A 966 -18.56 5.52 25.05
C LEU A 966 -19.66 4.74 25.79
N LEU A 967 -20.76 4.36 25.11
CA LEU A 967 -21.80 3.52 25.69
C LEU A 967 -21.29 2.10 26.00
N PHE A 968 -20.62 1.44 25.05
CA PHE A 968 -20.04 0.11 25.23
C PHE A 968 -19.04 0.06 26.40
N LEU A 969 -18.17 1.05 26.51
CA LEU A 969 -17.19 1.17 27.60
C LEU A 969 -17.88 1.36 28.97
N MET A 970 -18.95 2.16 29.02
CA MET A 970 -19.78 2.31 30.22
C MET A 970 -20.61 1.06 30.57
N ASP A 971 -20.80 0.14 29.63
CA ASP A 971 -21.40 -1.19 29.88
C ASP A 971 -20.34 -2.23 30.31
N CYS A 972 -19.09 -2.09 29.85
CA CYS A 972 -17.94 -2.86 30.34
C CYS A 972 -17.44 -2.42 31.73
N GLY A 973 -17.98 -1.32 32.30
CA GLY A 973 -17.65 -0.84 33.64
C GLY A 973 -16.56 0.25 33.73
N PHE A 974 -16.06 0.78 32.61
CA PHE A 974 -15.04 1.83 32.61
C PHE A 974 -15.53 3.16 33.21
N SER A 975 -14.58 3.93 33.77
CA SER A 975 -14.76 5.38 33.95
C SER A 975 -14.63 6.08 32.60
N VAL A 976 -15.66 6.82 32.19
CA VAL A 976 -15.78 7.41 30.85
C VAL A 976 -16.26 8.85 30.93
N GLU A 977 -15.47 9.78 30.39
CA GLU A 977 -15.71 11.23 30.45
C GLU A 977 -15.58 11.90 29.07
N VAL A 978 -16.23 13.05 28.92
CA VAL A 978 -16.08 13.94 27.76
C VAL A 978 -15.50 15.26 28.23
N CYS A 979 -14.26 15.55 27.84
CA CYS A 979 -13.54 16.76 28.22
C CYS A 979 -13.81 17.89 27.22
N LYS A 980 -14.64 18.85 27.59
CA LYS A 980 -14.94 20.03 26.78
C LYS A 980 -13.92 21.14 27.06
N VAL A 981 -13.05 21.39 26.09
CA VAL A 981 -12.13 22.52 26.12
C VAL A 981 -12.87 23.77 25.62
N SER A 982 -13.00 24.77 26.48
CA SER A 982 -13.52 26.10 26.15
C SER A 982 -12.38 27.13 26.08
N HIS A 983 -12.63 28.28 25.46
CA HIS A 983 -11.75 29.43 25.62
C HIS A 983 -11.92 30.00 27.04
N ALA A 984 -10.81 30.27 27.72
CA ALA A 984 -10.81 31.18 28.86
C ALA A 984 -11.36 32.56 28.42
N PRO A 985 -12.10 33.28 29.27
CA PRO A 985 -12.44 34.68 29.00
C PRO A 985 -11.17 35.53 28.92
N ILE A 986 -11.22 36.57 28.08
CA ILE A 986 -10.16 37.56 27.88
C ILE A 986 -10.39 38.74 28.84
#